data_AF-A0A7Y0ERQ0-F1
#
_entry.id   AF-A0A7Y0ERQ0-F1
#
_cell.length_a   1.000
_cell.length_b   1.000
_cell.length_c   1.000
_cell.angle_alpha   90.00
_cell.angle_beta   90.00
_cell.angle_gamma   90.00
#
_symmetry.space_group_name_H-M   'P 1'
#
loop_
_entity.id
_entity.type
_entity.pdbx_description
1 polymer ?
#
loop_
_entity_poly.entity_id
_entity_poly.type
_entity_poly.pdbx_seq_one_letter_code
_entity_poly.pdbx_strand_id
1 'polypeptide(L)'
;MRTTSPHMSAPGTEDSRSVSPLRRHWLLICAIAAAVTVLMVAGAGLLHRPATEFPSSTIATKFDYADIALNDDPTQRFTDISGTVPQLSDLPQTTFDEAFPKNQTLPYPEGMYFTPLRLAANGTLIGETRYGTSRLDTQPGKLALGAYDLTTGAFSTFAERNDADSHESYAVPAANTEHVLFESSTMSTSSYALADLSTSKHRTLLTSERMPTHLTGAAFDGNGVMLNRFDPDVNQYVLEYHGFDGSVTLVERNNCSKAINVGSLWYYVLLDREAHTSSLVALDASARTKTVVYQIDSELQYLGQPEAAGDSLFVAQYALTAQDDGGNASVREVRLLRVDTTERTVMTLLSTDSMEPTLQANERFVVWSGASIVSNRTRLQTIMLDTATMTVLSQDNGGVFLADDTLAWVRYRKSDADINKGEVYTDANTEIKVASTINAATITGRTPATAPSQATPEQPTEPSTATPSTTESATAPTTTGDTVRLNVPTTLQEQGDWCVPAALQSVLTYKGIASDQATLAAAMNTQPVTGTEYVDLARVANAYLFGVESANPAGAGYHVQTIAIGDTSNETARTFAERVKADMATDDPVFAAVDVAALYPGFAHGNHIVVITGYNTDGNGNITHYRYVDSMRGVQDPTYAGLKIVTAETMMHAIVTNEEPAYVW
;
A
#
# COMPACT_ATOMS: atom_id res chain seq x y z
N MET A 1 -87.29 23.26 0.45
CA MET A 1 -87.21 24.71 0.11
C MET A 1 -85.86 24.95 -0.57
N ARG A 2 -85.68 25.63 -1.69
CA ARG A 2 -86.51 26.20 -2.76
C ARG A 2 -85.46 26.57 -3.85
N THR A 3 -85.56 26.05 -5.09
CA THR A 3 -85.81 26.80 -6.35
C THR A 3 -84.53 27.45 -6.95
N THR A 4 -84.19 27.45 -8.24
CA THR A 4 -84.87 27.18 -9.53
C THR A 4 -83.84 27.40 -10.66
N SER A 5 -83.90 26.63 -11.75
CA SER A 5 -83.33 26.95 -13.09
C SER A 5 -84.15 28.09 -13.76
N PRO A 6 -83.85 28.66 -14.98
CA PRO A 6 -83.83 27.91 -16.27
C PRO A 6 -83.14 28.52 -17.54
N HIS A 7 -83.16 27.72 -18.63
CA HIS A 7 -83.37 28.03 -20.09
C HIS A 7 -82.38 28.90 -20.91
N MET A 8 -82.21 28.78 -22.24
CA MET A 8 -82.30 27.76 -23.34
C MET A 8 -82.24 28.54 -24.69
N SER A 9 -81.49 28.07 -25.71
CA SER A 9 -81.74 28.14 -27.21
C SER A 9 -80.42 28.13 -28.02
N ALA A 10 -80.00 27.04 -28.71
CA ALA A 10 -80.30 26.55 -30.10
C ALA A 10 -79.42 27.16 -31.23
N PRO A 11 -79.21 26.57 -32.44
CA PRO A 11 -79.06 25.16 -32.90
C PRO A 11 -77.94 24.88 -33.99
N GLY A 12 -77.74 23.60 -34.40
CA GLY A 12 -77.10 23.10 -35.66
C GLY A 12 -75.66 22.56 -35.53
N THR A 13 -75.13 21.51 -36.21
CA THR A 13 -75.56 20.43 -37.15
C THR A 13 -74.40 19.39 -37.24
N GLU A 14 -74.70 18.16 -37.71
CA GLU A 14 -73.79 17.07 -38.18
C GLU A 14 -73.13 16.06 -37.19
N ASP A 15 -73.70 14.86 -37.21
CA ASP A 15 -73.11 13.53 -37.53
C ASP A 15 -71.84 13.01 -36.84
N SER A 16 -72.00 11.92 -36.06
CA SER A 16 -71.31 10.63 -36.21
C SER A 16 -71.33 9.80 -34.92
N ARG A 17 -71.53 8.48 -35.09
CA ARG A 17 -71.82 7.48 -34.07
C ARG A 17 -70.66 7.29 -33.08
N SER A 18 -70.92 7.56 -31.80
CA SER A 18 -69.98 7.38 -30.69
C SER A 18 -69.99 5.93 -30.16
N VAL A 19 -68.87 5.24 -30.34
CA VAL A 19 -68.56 3.99 -29.64
C VAL A 19 -67.86 4.36 -28.33
N SER A 20 -68.35 3.84 -27.20
CA SER A 20 -67.87 4.19 -25.85
C SER A 20 -66.35 4.02 -25.69
N PRO A 21 -65.64 4.95 -25.01
CA PRO A 21 -64.18 4.93 -24.87
C PRO A 21 -63.63 3.70 -24.12
N LEU A 22 -64.47 3.00 -23.36
CA LEU A 22 -64.11 1.76 -22.65
C LEU A 22 -63.78 0.57 -23.58
N ARG A 23 -64.30 0.54 -24.82
CA ARG A 23 -63.95 -0.53 -25.78
C ARG A 23 -62.65 -0.30 -26.54
N ARG A 24 -62.21 0.96 -26.72
CA ARG A 24 -60.91 1.27 -27.35
C ARG A 24 -59.73 0.97 -26.42
N HIS A 25 -59.91 1.12 -25.11
CA HIS A 25 -58.87 0.81 -24.13
C HIS A 25 -58.77 -0.69 -23.82
N TRP A 26 -59.85 -1.46 -23.99
CA TRP A 26 -59.83 -2.92 -23.78
C TRP A 26 -58.92 -3.67 -24.75
N LEU A 27 -58.89 -3.27 -26.02
CA LEU A 27 -57.98 -3.86 -27.01
C LEU A 27 -56.51 -3.49 -26.73
N LEU A 28 -56.26 -2.28 -26.22
CA LEU A 28 -54.92 -1.84 -25.82
C LEU A 28 -54.44 -2.55 -24.55
N ILE A 29 -55.33 -2.75 -23.58
CA ILE A 29 -55.05 -3.51 -22.35
C ILE A 29 -54.82 -4.99 -22.67
N CYS A 30 -55.60 -5.59 -23.59
CA CYS A 30 -55.34 -6.95 -24.07
C CYS A 30 -54.02 -7.06 -24.84
N ALA A 31 -53.67 -6.06 -25.65
CA ALA A 31 -52.40 -6.05 -26.39
C ALA A 31 -51.19 -5.90 -25.43
N ILE A 32 -51.31 -5.08 -24.39
CA ILE A 32 -50.28 -4.93 -23.34
C ILE A 32 -50.19 -6.21 -22.49
N ALA A 33 -51.31 -6.82 -22.11
CA ALA A 33 -51.31 -8.08 -21.37
C ALA A 33 -50.75 -9.24 -22.21
N ALA A 34 -51.04 -9.29 -23.52
CA ALA A 34 -50.44 -10.26 -24.43
C ALA A 34 -48.94 -10.02 -24.65
N ALA A 35 -48.50 -8.76 -24.75
CA ALA A 35 -47.08 -8.41 -24.84
C ALA A 35 -46.31 -8.76 -23.55
N VAL A 36 -46.91 -8.53 -22.38
CA VAL A 36 -46.34 -8.93 -21.08
C VAL A 36 -46.31 -10.45 -20.93
N THR A 37 -47.32 -11.17 -21.42
CA THR A 37 -47.34 -12.65 -21.40
C THR A 37 -46.33 -13.23 -22.40
N VAL A 38 -46.15 -12.63 -23.58
CA VAL A 38 -45.09 -13.04 -24.52
C VAL A 38 -43.69 -12.70 -23.98
N LEU A 39 -43.51 -11.58 -23.26
CA LEU A 39 -42.26 -11.31 -22.54
C LEU A 39 -42.03 -12.28 -21.38
N MET A 40 -43.06 -12.69 -20.64
CA MET A 40 -42.92 -13.67 -19.56
C MET A 40 -42.72 -15.11 -20.07
N VAL A 41 -43.30 -15.49 -21.22
CA VAL A 41 -43.10 -16.81 -21.83
C VAL A 41 -41.79 -16.88 -22.61
N ALA A 42 -41.33 -15.79 -23.24
CA ALA A 42 -39.97 -15.68 -23.76
C ALA A 42 -38.93 -15.61 -22.63
N GLY A 43 -39.27 -15.01 -21.49
CA GLY A 43 -38.44 -15.00 -20.28
C GLY A 43 -38.37 -16.36 -19.54
N ALA A 44 -39.42 -17.18 -19.61
CA ALA A 44 -39.45 -18.50 -18.98
C ALA A 44 -38.88 -19.63 -19.87
N GLY A 45 -38.79 -19.42 -21.20
CA GLY A 45 -38.22 -20.37 -22.16
C GLY A 45 -36.69 -20.30 -22.31
N LEU A 46 -36.00 -19.39 -21.61
CA LEU A 46 -34.53 -19.30 -21.56
C LEU A 46 -33.90 -20.12 -20.43
N LEU A 47 -34.71 -20.83 -19.63
CA LEU A 47 -34.27 -21.75 -18.60
C LEU A 47 -34.32 -23.19 -19.12
N HIS A 48 -33.44 -23.51 -20.07
CA HIS A 48 -32.82 -24.83 -20.28
C HIS A 48 -31.79 -24.66 -21.40
N ARG A 49 -30.69 -23.95 -21.10
CA ARG A 49 -29.47 -24.10 -21.89
C ARG A 49 -28.80 -25.43 -21.47
N PRO A 50 -28.60 -26.37 -22.39
CA PRO A 50 -27.77 -27.54 -22.13
C PRO A 50 -26.33 -27.07 -21.95
N ALA A 51 -25.63 -27.65 -20.96
CA ALA A 51 -24.19 -27.56 -20.66
C ALA A 51 -23.51 -26.26 -21.10
N THR A 52 -23.39 -25.32 -20.16
CA THR A 52 -22.63 -24.07 -20.26
C THR A 52 -21.27 -24.30 -20.91
N GLU A 53 -21.08 -23.76 -22.12
CA GLU A 53 -19.77 -23.25 -22.54
C GLU A 53 -19.38 -22.22 -21.47
N PHE A 54 -18.32 -22.52 -20.73
CA PHE A 54 -17.74 -21.58 -19.78
C PHE A 54 -17.29 -20.33 -20.56
N PRO A 55 -17.42 -19.12 -20.00
CA PRO A 55 -16.56 -18.02 -20.44
C PRO A 55 -15.12 -18.53 -20.46
N SER A 56 -14.36 -18.27 -21.51
CA SER A 56 -13.07 -18.93 -21.76
C SER A 56 -12.03 -18.74 -20.66
N SER A 57 -12.18 -17.72 -19.80
CA SER A 57 -11.33 -17.47 -18.63
C SER A 57 -11.81 -18.16 -17.34
N THR A 58 -13.01 -18.72 -17.26
CA THR A 58 -13.52 -19.27 -15.99
C THR A 58 -12.73 -20.50 -15.53
N ILE A 59 -12.34 -20.52 -14.26
CA ILE A 59 -11.68 -21.67 -13.63
C ILE A 59 -12.72 -22.75 -13.27
N ALA A 60 -12.45 -24.00 -13.70
CA ALA A 60 -13.29 -25.13 -13.37
C ALA A 60 -12.96 -25.69 -11.96
N THR A 61 -13.97 -25.79 -11.10
CA THR A 61 -13.75 -25.94 -9.65
C THR A 61 -13.48 -27.37 -9.15
N LYS A 62 -13.11 -28.28 -10.05
CA LYS A 62 -12.83 -29.71 -9.80
C LYS A 62 -11.67 -30.25 -10.62
N PHE A 63 -10.81 -29.36 -11.08
CA PHE A 63 -9.61 -29.70 -11.86
C PHE A 63 -8.42 -29.08 -11.15
N ASP A 64 -7.37 -29.86 -10.87
CA ASP A 64 -6.15 -29.31 -10.28
C ASP A 64 -5.31 -28.67 -11.40
N TYR A 65 -5.32 -27.34 -11.47
CA TYR A 65 -4.57 -26.59 -12.46
C TYR A 65 -3.07 -26.54 -12.12
N ALA A 66 -2.67 -26.90 -10.90
CA ALA A 66 -1.27 -26.96 -10.50
C ALA A 66 -0.50 -28.09 -11.20
N ASP A 67 -1.19 -29.12 -11.67
CA ASP A 67 -0.59 -30.25 -12.40
C ASP A 67 -0.35 -29.97 -13.89
N ILE A 68 -0.84 -28.82 -14.40
CA ILE A 68 -0.56 -28.41 -15.79
C ILE A 68 0.93 -28.10 -15.92
N ALA A 69 1.60 -28.81 -16.82
CA ALA A 69 2.98 -28.54 -17.16
C ALA A 69 3.14 -27.12 -17.75
N LEU A 70 4.14 -26.39 -17.26
CA LEU A 70 4.50 -25.09 -17.79
C LEU A 70 5.18 -25.24 -19.16
N ASN A 71 4.62 -24.60 -20.18
CA ASN A 71 5.25 -24.49 -21.50
C ASN A 71 6.16 -23.26 -21.55
N ASP A 72 7.48 -23.47 -21.45
CA ASP A 72 8.50 -22.43 -21.64
C ASP A 72 9.20 -22.59 -23.00
N ASP A 73 8.43 -22.63 -24.08
CA ASP A 73 8.96 -22.52 -25.44
C ASP A 73 9.29 -21.05 -25.74
N PRO A 74 10.57 -20.68 -25.96
CA PRO A 74 10.96 -19.30 -26.22
C PRO A 74 10.28 -18.68 -27.46
N THR A 75 9.79 -19.49 -28.40
CA THR A 75 9.05 -19.00 -29.58
C THR A 75 7.65 -18.49 -29.24
N GLN A 76 7.15 -18.78 -28.03
CA GLN A 76 5.89 -18.26 -27.53
C GLN A 76 6.03 -16.93 -26.77
N ARG A 77 7.26 -16.51 -26.46
CA ARG A 77 7.52 -15.26 -25.74
C ARG A 77 7.11 -14.05 -26.57
N PHE A 78 6.63 -13.04 -25.88
CA PHE A 78 6.22 -11.76 -26.46
C PHE A 78 7.47 -10.96 -26.85
N THR A 79 7.32 -10.15 -27.88
CA THR A 79 8.44 -9.37 -28.43
C THR A 79 8.66 -8.12 -27.61
N ASP A 80 9.86 -7.93 -27.07
CA ASP A 80 10.25 -6.66 -26.45
C ASP A 80 10.47 -5.61 -27.55
N ILE A 81 9.67 -4.55 -27.51
CA ILE A 81 9.72 -3.42 -28.45
C ILE A 81 10.15 -2.12 -27.75
N SER A 82 10.76 -2.22 -26.57
CA SER A 82 11.20 -1.07 -25.78
C SER A 82 12.16 -0.18 -26.57
N GLY A 83 11.86 1.12 -26.57
CA GLY A 83 12.72 2.16 -27.12
C GLY A 83 13.52 2.88 -26.04
N THR A 84 13.78 4.17 -26.26
CA THR A 84 14.31 5.05 -25.21
C THR A 84 13.30 5.15 -24.07
N VAL A 85 13.74 4.82 -22.85
CA VAL A 85 12.90 4.85 -21.65
C VAL A 85 13.07 6.21 -20.94
N PRO A 86 12.01 7.03 -20.82
CA PRO A 86 12.07 8.26 -20.04
C PRO A 86 12.08 7.99 -18.53
N GLN A 87 12.76 8.84 -17.76
CA GLN A 87 12.61 8.87 -16.31
C GLN A 87 11.29 9.54 -15.94
N LEU A 88 10.65 9.07 -14.87
CA LEU A 88 9.40 9.65 -14.35
C LEU A 88 9.52 11.17 -14.10
N SER A 89 10.67 11.61 -13.60
CA SER A 89 10.97 13.02 -13.31
C SER A 89 10.96 13.92 -14.55
N ASP A 90 11.17 13.34 -15.73
CA ASP A 90 11.26 14.07 -17.00
C ASP A 90 9.90 14.22 -17.69
N LEU A 91 8.87 13.53 -17.20
CA LEU A 91 7.54 13.58 -17.78
C LEU A 91 6.81 14.89 -17.41
N PRO A 92 5.97 15.43 -18.32
CA PRO A 92 5.10 16.56 -18.00
C PRO A 92 4.21 16.26 -16.78
N GLN A 93 3.97 17.28 -15.95
CA GLN A 93 3.15 17.14 -14.75
C GLN A 93 1.91 18.03 -14.78
N THR A 94 0.84 17.60 -14.10
CA THR A 94 -0.38 18.41 -13.87
C THR A 94 -1.06 18.01 -12.54
N THR A 95 -2.11 18.74 -12.15
CA THR A 95 -2.95 18.42 -10.98
C THR A 95 -4.17 17.61 -11.39
N PHE A 96 -4.79 16.90 -10.44
CA PHE A 96 -6.07 16.24 -10.69
C PHE A 96 -7.19 17.25 -10.95
N ASP A 97 -7.21 18.39 -10.25
CA ASP A 97 -8.21 19.45 -10.49
C ASP A 97 -8.11 20.04 -11.91
N GLU A 98 -6.91 20.19 -12.46
CA GLU A 98 -6.70 20.65 -13.85
C GLU A 98 -7.06 19.57 -14.87
N ALA A 99 -6.69 18.31 -14.62
CA ALA A 99 -7.01 17.18 -15.49
C ALA A 99 -8.52 16.88 -15.50
N PHE A 100 -9.19 17.07 -14.35
CA PHE A 100 -10.59 16.74 -14.14
C PHE A 100 -11.37 17.94 -13.59
N PRO A 101 -11.59 19.01 -14.39
CA PRO A 101 -12.20 20.26 -13.92
C PRO A 101 -13.69 20.14 -13.57
N LYS A 102 -14.33 19.02 -13.94
CA LYS A 102 -15.74 18.71 -13.61
C LYS A 102 -15.88 17.81 -12.38
N ASN A 103 -14.81 17.68 -11.59
CA ASN A 103 -14.85 16.87 -10.39
C ASN A 103 -15.84 17.41 -9.35
N GLN A 104 -16.29 16.53 -8.47
CA GLN A 104 -17.18 16.82 -7.37
C GLN A 104 -16.46 16.59 -6.05
N THR A 105 -16.82 17.35 -5.02
CA THR A 105 -16.37 17.11 -3.66
C THR A 105 -17.46 16.37 -2.89
N LEU A 106 -17.11 15.26 -2.25
CA LEU A 106 -17.98 14.53 -1.33
C LEU A 106 -17.51 14.78 0.12
N PRO A 107 -18.43 15.04 1.06
CA PRO A 107 -18.09 15.14 2.48
C PRO A 107 -17.72 13.76 3.02
N TYR A 108 -16.92 13.70 4.09
CA TYR A 108 -16.78 12.45 4.83
C TYR A 108 -18.14 12.06 5.47
N PRO A 109 -18.41 10.76 5.67
CA PRO A 109 -19.70 10.34 6.24
C PRO A 109 -19.88 10.86 7.67
N GLU A 110 -21.10 11.34 7.98
CA GLU A 110 -21.38 11.97 9.27
C GLU A 110 -21.11 11.01 10.45
N GLY A 111 -20.30 11.47 11.40
CA GLY A 111 -19.96 10.70 12.60
C GLY A 111 -19.06 9.48 12.35
N MET A 112 -18.41 9.40 11.18
CA MET A 112 -17.53 8.30 10.80
C MET A 112 -16.14 8.78 10.35
N TYR A 113 -15.10 8.11 10.83
CA TYR A 113 -13.75 8.24 10.34
C TYR A 113 -13.57 7.19 9.25
N PHE A 114 -13.50 7.63 8.01
CA PHE A 114 -13.53 6.78 6.82
C PHE A 114 -12.19 6.86 6.07
N THR A 115 -11.42 5.77 6.10
CA THR A 115 -10.17 5.62 5.35
C THR A 115 -10.44 4.85 4.07
N PRO A 116 -10.42 5.48 2.88
CA PRO A 116 -10.72 4.78 1.65
C PRO A 116 -9.63 3.76 1.30
N LEU A 117 -10.03 2.61 0.76
CA LEU A 117 -9.15 1.48 0.47
C LEU A 117 -9.24 1.02 -1.00
N ARG A 118 -10.45 1.02 -1.58
CA ARG A 118 -10.67 0.56 -2.97
C ARG A 118 -11.91 1.21 -3.58
N LEU A 119 -11.85 1.54 -4.87
CA LEU A 119 -13.03 1.93 -5.63
C LEU A 119 -13.55 0.72 -6.43
N ALA A 120 -14.82 0.35 -6.22
CA ALA A 120 -15.47 -0.69 -7.00
C ALA A 120 -15.96 -0.15 -8.35
N ALA A 121 -16.06 -1.03 -9.36
CA ALA A 121 -16.48 -0.68 -10.72
C ALA A 121 -17.90 -0.09 -10.81
N ASN A 122 -18.75 -0.32 -9.81
CA ASN A 122 -20.08 0.30 -9.72
C ASN A 122 -20.07 1.75 -9.16
N GLY A 123 -18.89 2.31 -8.88
CA GLY A 123 -18.75 3.65 -8.30
C GLY A 123 -18.92 3.71 -6.77
N THR A 124 -18.79 2.57 -6.08
CA THR A 124 -18.78 2.53 -4.60
C THR A 124 -17.36 2.61 -4.08
N LEU A 125 -17.04 3.63 -3.29
CA LEU A 125 -15.77 3.75 -2.58
C LEU A 125 -15.87 2.99 -1.26
N ILE A 126 -15.01 1.97 -1.12
CA ILE A 126 -14.96 1.09 0.03
C ILE A 126 -13.79 1.53 0.91
N GLY A 127 -13.99 1.55 2.23
CA GLY A 127 -12.96 1.98 3.16
C GLY A 127 -13.13 1.40 4.56
N GLU A 128 -12.03 1.37 5.31
CA GLU A 128 -12.08 1.10 6.74
C GLU A 128 -12.81 2.24 7.43
N THR A 129 -13.76 1.90 8.30
CA THR A 129 -14.58 2.87 9.02
C THR A 129 -14.50 2.64 10.52
N ARG A 130 -14.33 3.72 11.27
CA ARG A 130 -14.45 3.73 12.73
C ARG A 130 -15.48 4.78 13.15
N TYR A 131 -16.24 4.50 14.21
CA TYR A 131 -17.33 5.37 14.67
C TYR A 131 -16.73 6.55 15.46
N GLY A 132 -16.74 7.74 14.88
CA GLY A 132 -16.04 8.94 15.35
C GLY A 132 -15.77 9.88 14.18
N THR A 133 -15.26 11.08 14.41
CA THR A 133 -14.93 12.04 13.33
C THR A 133 -13.43 12.16 13.05
N SER A 134 -12.60 11.55 13.89
CA SER A 134 -11.15 11.51 13.76
C SER A 134 -10.63 10.20 14.33
N ARG A 135 -9.45 9.75 13.91
CA ARG A 135 -8.87 8.52 14.46
C ARG A 135 -8.72 8.56 16.00
N LEU A 136 -8.52 9.74 16.57
CA LEU A 136 -8.33 9.97 18.01
C LEU A 136 -9.62 9.97 18.83
N ASP A 137 -10.78 10.23 18.21
CA ASP A 137 -12.09 10.30 18.90
C ASP A 137 -12.97 9.06 18.65
N THR A 138 -12.46 8.08 17.92
CA THR A 138 -13.25 6.90 17.56
C THR A 138 -13.57 6.00 18.75
N GLN A 139 -14.75 5.39 18.71
CA GLN A 139 -15.21 4.44 19.72
C GLN A 139 -14.26 3.23 19.73
N PRO A 140 -13.53 2.97 20.84
CA PRO A 140 -12.65 1.83 20.93
C PRO A 140 -13.42 0.53 20.70
N GLY A 141 -12.79 -0.42 20.01
CA GLY A 141 -13.38 -1.72 19.73
C GLY A 141 -14.42 -1.77 18.62
N LYS A 142 -14.74 -0.64 17.98
CA LYS A 142 -15.65 -0.63 16.84
C LYS A 142 -14.95 -0.39 15.52
N LEU A 143 -15.07 -1.37 14.64
CA LEU A 143 -14.46 -1.38 13.31
C LEU A 143 -15.48 -1.90 12.30
N ALA A 144 -15.55 -1.27 11.13
CA ALA A 144 -16.42 -1.70 10.05
C ALA A 144 -15.77 -1.43 8.70
N LEU A 145 -16.32 -2.01 7.65
CA LEU A 145 -16.14 -1.51 6.29
C LEU A 145 -17.28 -0.56 5.95
N GLY A 146 -16.94 0.57 5.37
CA GLY A 146 -17.87 1.54 4.81
C GLY A 146 -17.99 1.35 3.31
N ALA A 147 -19.21 1.47 2.78
CA ALA A 147 -19.53 1.55 1.37
C ALA A 147 -20.16 2.91 1.08
N TYR A 148 -19.43 3.74 0.32
CA TYR A 148 -19.83 5.09 -0.04
C TYR A 148 -20.14 5.16 -1.54
N ASP A 149 -21.42 5.22 -1.90
CA ASP A 149 -21.86 5.38 -3.28
C ASP A 149 -21.57 6.82 -3.75
N LEU A 150 -20.63 6.96 -4.69
CA LEU A 150 -20.17 8.25 -5.17
C LEU A 150 -21.18 8.96 -6.08
N THR A 151 -22.19 8.24 -6.59
CA THR A 151 -23.25 8.81 -7.45
C THR A 151 -24.38 9.38 -6.60
N THR A 152 -24.81 8.64 -5.57
CA THR A 152 -25.95 9.04 -4.73
C THR A 152 -25.54 9.79 -3.47
N GLY A 153 -24.27 9.68 -3.05
CA GLY A 153 -23.80 10.17 -1.76
C GLY A 153 -24.29 9.32 -0.58
N ALA A 154 -24.85 8.14 -0.82
CA ALA A 154 -25.31 7.24 0.23
C ALA A 154 -24.12 6.52 0.88
N PHE A 155 -24.11 6.46 2.21
CA PHE A 155 -23.12 5.73 3.00
C PHE A 155 -23.79 4.61 3.81
N SER A 156 -23.15 3.45 3.85
CA SER A 156 -23.58 2.31 4.66
C SER A 156 -22.37 1.55 5.20
N THR A 157 -22.57 0.79 6.28
CA THR A 157 -21.54 -0.06 6.89
C THR A 157 -21.86 -1.54 6.72
N PHE A 158 -20.81 -2.36 6.67
CA PHE A 158 -20.88 -3.82 6.65
C PHE A 158 -19.63 -4.40 7.32
N ALA A 159 -19.63 -5.72 7.56
CA ALA A 159 -18.55 -6.41 8.29
C ALA A 159 -18.23 -5.70 9.64
N GLU A 160 -19.27 -5.36 10.39
CA GLU A 160 -19.11 -4.65 11.67
C GLU A 160 -18.55 -5.56 12.75
N ARG A 161 -17.61 -5.03 13.52
CA ARG A 161 -17.06 -5.63 14.73
C ARG A 161 -17.26 -4.69 15.90
N ASN A 162 -17.64 -5.26 17.04
CA ASN A 162 -17.93 -4.53 18.29
C ASN A 162 -16.92 -4.85 19.40
N ASP A 163 -15.92 -5.66 19.09
CA ASP A 163 -14.86 -6.16 19.96
C ASP A 163 -13.51 -6.18 19.24
N ALA A 164 -13.33 -5.29 18.25
CA ALA A 164 -12.09 -5.20 17.49
C ALA A 164 -10.92 -4.82 18.41
N ASP A 165 -9.77 -5.47 18.25
CA ASP A 165 -8.56 -5.01 18.93
C ASP A 165 -8.04 -3.70 18.31
N SER A 166 -7.10 -3.02 18.98
CA SER A 166 -6.52 -1.75 18.49
C SER A 166 -5.66 -1.89 17.22
N HIS A 167 -5.19 -3.09 16.93
CA HIS A 167 -4.33 -3.47 15.82
C HIS A 167 -5.11 -4.13 14.67
N GLU A 168 -6.40 -4.42 14.87
CA GLU A 168 -7.28 -4.91 13.83
C GLU A 168 -7.47 -3.85 12.75
N SER A 169 -7.31 -4.30 11.51
CA SER A 169 -7.45 -3.47 10.32
C SER A 169 -8.07 -4.25 9.17
N TYR A 170 -8.65 -3.50 8.24
CA TYR A 170 -9.16 -4.02 6.99
C TYR A 170 -8.26 -3.67 5.80
N ALA A 171 -8.09 -4.62 4.89
CA ALA A 171 -7.67 -4.35 3.52
C ALA A 171 -8.74 -4.85 2.53
N VAL A 172 -8.74 -4.27 1.33
CA VAL A 172 -9.66 -4.63 0.25
C VAL A 172 -8.86 -4.99 -1.00
N PRO A 173 -8.40 -6.26 -1.12
CA PRO A 173 -7.56 -6.67 -2.25
C PRO A 173 -8.25 -6.54 -3.61
N ALA A 174 -9.57 -6.75 -3.66
CA ALA A 174 -10.36 -6.66 -4.88
C ALA A 174 -11.82 -6.30 -4.61
N ALA A 175 -12.43 -5.59 -5.54
CA ALA A 175 -13.86 -5.34 -5.57
C ALA A 175 -14.36 -5.28 -7.02
N ASN A 176 -15.56 -5.79 -7.27
CA ASN A 176 -16.25 -5.66 -8.57
C ASN A 176 -17.61 -4.96 -8.37
N THR A 177 -18.52 -5.06 -9.34
CA THR A 177 -19.84 -4.40 -9.28
C THR A 177 -20.77 -4.96 -8.21
N GLU A 178 -20.55 -6.20 -7.76
CA GLU A 178 -21.47 -6.93 -6.89
C GLU A 178 -20.82 -7.37 -5.57
N HIS A 179 -19.51 -7.58 -5.57
CA HIS A 179 -18.79 -8.24 -4.50
C HIS A 179 -17.53 -7.47 -4.07
N VAL A 180 -17.19 -7.62 -2.80
CA VAL A 180 -15.94 -7.13 -2.20
C VAL A 180 -15.23 -8.29 -1.55
N LEU A 181 -13.97 -8.51 -1.91
CA LEU A 181 -13.08 -9.33 -1.13
C LEU A 181 -12.36 -8.42 -0.14
N PHE A 182 -12.44 -8.75 1.14
CA PHE A 182 -11.72 -8.03 2.18
C PHE A 182 -10.92 -8.98 3.07
N GLU A 183 -9.81 -8.47 3.56
CA GLU A 183 -8.99 -9.09 4.60
C GLU A 183 -9.30 -8.39 5.93
N SER A 184 -9.66 -9.14 6.97
CA SER A 184 -9.60 -8.69 8.35
C SER A 184 -8.34 -9.25 8.99
N SER A 185 -7.44 -8.39 9.43
CA SER A 185 -6.14 -8.81 9.97
C SER A 185 -6.00 -8.37 11.41
N THR A 186 -5.52 -9.29 12.25
CA THR A 186 -5.01 -9.02 13.59
C THR A 186 -3.48 -9.09 13.56
N MET A 187 -2.80 -8.93 14.69
CA MET A 187 -1.35 -9.13 14.78
C MET A 187 -0.88 -10.57 14.46
N SER A 188 -1.77 -11.56 14.38
CA SER A 188 -1.39 -12.98 14.25
C SER A 188 -2.15 -13.77 13.20
N THR A 189 -3.30 -13.25 12.74
CA THR A 189 -4.21 -13.95 11.82
C THR A 189 -4.75 -12.99 10.78
N SER A 190 -4.87 -13.49 9.54
CA SER A 190 -5.57 -12.82 8.45
C SER A 190 -6.73 -13.70 8.01
N SER A 191 -7.92 -13.12 7.93
CA SER A 191 -9.13 -13.79 7.46
C SER A 191 -9.67 -13.06 6.24
N TYR A 192 -9.88 -13.81 5.16
CA TYR A 192 -10.38 -13.28 3.90
C TYR A 192 -11.85 -13.66 3.74
N ALA A 193 -12.69 -12.66 3.47
CA ALA A 193 -14.12 -12.85 3.32
C ALA A 193 -14.65 -12.15 2.07
N LEU A 194 -15.67 -12.77 1.48
CA LEU A 194 -16.39 -12.25 0.33
C LEU A 194 -17.70 -11.64 0.81
N ALA A 195 -17.86 -10.33 0.64
CA ALA A 195 -19.10 -9.59 0.89
C ALA A 195 -19.88 -9.35 -0.41
N ASP A 196 -21.21 -9.41 -0.30
CA ASP A 196 -22.16 -8.97 -1.32
C ASP A 196 -22.57 -7.52 -1.01
N LEU A 197 -22.34 -6.61 -1.96
CA LEU A 197 -22.59 -5.17 -1.81
C LEU A 197 -24.09 -4.84 -1.69
N SER A 198 -24.97 -5.65 -2.27
CA SER A 198 -26.41 -5.41 -2.27
C SER A 198 -27.08 -5.83 -0.97
N THR A 199 -26.53 -6.85 -0.30
CA THR A 199 -27.12 -7.41 0.93
C THR A 199 -26.30 -7.14 2.19
N SER A 200 -25.05 -6.65 2.04
CA SER A 200 -24.07 -6.47 3.11
C SER A 200 -23.70 -7.75 3.85
N LYS A 201 -24.13 -8.92 3.35
CA LYS A 201 -23.77 -10.23 3.90
C LYS A 201 -22.40 -10.63 3.39
N HIS A 202 -21.65 -11.35 4.22
CA HIS A 202 -20.36 -11.89 3.84
C HIS A 202 -20.17 -13.33 4.31
N ARG A 203 -19.24 -14.04 3.64
CA ARG A 203 -18.77 -15.37 4.02
C ARG A 203 -17.26 -15.40 4.06
N THR A 204 -16.68 -16.05 5.06
CA THR A 204 -15.24 -16.31 5.12
C THR A 204 -14.87 -17.34 4.05
N LEU A 205 -13.81 -17.04 3.29
CA LEU A 205 -13.22 -17.94 2.30
C LEU A 205 -12.08 -18.75 2.90
N LEU A 206 -11.18 -18.07 3.60
CA LEU A 206 -10.02 -18.68 4.25
C LEU A 206 -9.57 -17.85 5.45
N THR A 207 -8.93 -18.52 6.41
CA THR A 207 -8.27 -17.90 7.55
C THR A 207 -6.90 -18.54 7.67
N SER A 208 -5.87 -17.72 7.85
CA SER A 208 -4.49 -18.19 7.93
C SER A 208 -3.75 -17.52 9.09
N GLU A 209 -2.91 -18.30 9.76
CA GLU A 209 -2.02 -17.85 10.81
C GLU A 209 -0.66 -17.50 10.20
N ARG A 210 0.06 -16.52 10.77
CA ARG A 210 1.42 -16.12 10.33
C ARG A 210 1.48 -15.60 8.88
N MET A 211 0.43 -14.94 8.44
CA MET A 211 0.39 -14.26 7.15
C MET A 211 1.14 -12.92 7.24
N PRO A 212 1.90 -12.54 6.20
CA PRO A 212 2.25 -11.16 5.97
C PRO A 212 0.97 -10.32 5.82
N THR A 213 0.80 -9.30 6.66
CA THR A 213 -0.40 -8.47 6.68
C THR A 213 -0.53 -7.66 5.39
N HIS A 214 -1.72 -7.65 4.77
CA HIS A 214 -2.08 -6.77 3.64
C HIS A 214 -1.26 -6.96 2.35
N LEU A 215 -0.65 -8.13 2.14
CA LEU A 215 0.14 -8.43 0.93
C LEU A 215 -0.57 -9.34 -0.08
N THR A 216 -1.70 -9.93 0.30
CA THR A 216 -2.51 -10.77 -0.59
C THR A 216 -3.21 -9.92 -1.64
N GLY A 217 -3.01 -10.26 -2.90
CA GLY A 217 -3.73 -9.71 -4.04
C GLY A 217 -4.82 -10.66 -4.53
N ALA A 218 -5.77 -10.11 -5.28
CA ALA A 218 -6.87 -10.90 -5.83
C ALA A 218 -7.44 -10.29 -7.10
N ALA A 219 -8.17 -11.10 -7.86
CA ALA A 219 -8.97 -10.65 -8.98
C ALA A 219 -10.20 -11.54 -9.18
N PHE A 220 -11.30 -10.93 -9.61
CA PHE A 220 -12.56 -11.61 -9.88
C PHE A 220 -12.67 -12.07 -11.33
N ASP A 221 -13.41 -13.15 -11.55
CA ASP A 221 -14.12 -13.40 -12.80
C ASP A 221 -15.64 -13.46 -12.55
N GLY A 222 -16.40 -13.95 -13.52
CA GLY A 222 -17.86 -14.07 -13.39
C GLY A 222 -18.35 -15.13 -12.41
N ASN A 223 -17.49 -16.03 -11.92
CA ASN A 223 -17.89 -17.21 -11.13
C ASN A 223 -17.15 -17.34 -9.79
N GLY A 224 -16.15 -16.50 -9.53
CA GLY A 224 -15.33 -16.62 -8.34
C GLY A 224 -14.22 -15.57 -8.27
N VAL A 225 -13.27 -15.85 -7.39
CA VAL A 225 -12.13 -14.98 -7.12
C VAL A 225 -10.84 -15.80 -7.06
N MET A 226 -9.81 -15.32 -7.74
CA MET A 226 -8.45 -15.84 -7.63
C MET A 226 -7.70 -15.05 -6.56
N LEU A 227 -7.08 -15.74 -5.59
CA LEU A 227 -6.23 -15.15 -4.55
C LEU A 227 -4.83 -15.74 -4.65
N ASN A 228 -3.79 -14.89 -4.49
CA ASN A 228 -2.47 -15.40 -4.13
C ASN A 228 -2.33 -15.47 -2.61
N ARG A 229 -2.52 -16.66 -2.06
CA ARG A 229 -2.43 -16.90 -0.61
C ARG A 229 -0.99 -17.22 -0.24
N PHE A 230 -0.48 -16.63 0.84
CA PHE A 230 0.78 -17.09 1.43
C PHE A 230 0.57 -18.44 2.14
N ASP A 231 1.43 -19.40 1.81
CA ASP A 231 1.46 -20.72 2.39
C ASP A 231 2.61 -20.83 3.40
N PRO A 232 2.31 -20.87 4.71
CA PRO A 232 3.34 -20.85 5.74
C PRO A 232 4.14 -22.17 5.83
N ASP A 233 3.60 -23.28 5.32
CA ASP A 233 4.27 -24.58 5.39
C ASP A 233 5.44 -24.66 4.40
N VAL A 234 5.31 -23.95 3.27
CA VAL A 234 6.32 -23.88 2.21
C VAL A 234 6.95 -22.47 2.06
N ASN A 235 6.53 -21.52 2.90
CA ASN A 235 7.04 -20.15 2.97
C ASN A 235 7.03 -19.41 1.61
N GLN A 236 5.92 -19.52 0.87
CA GLN A 236 5.77 -18.87 -0.44
C GLN A 236 4.30 -18.59 -0.78
N TYR A 237 4.04 -17.75 -1.79
CA TYR A 237 2.69 -17.50 -2.28
C TYR A 237 2.25 -18.57 -3.29
N VAL A 238 1.01 -19.04 -3.16
CA VAL A 238 0.35 -19.99 -4.07
C VAL A 238 -0.92 -19.35 -4.65
N LEU A 239 -1.39 -19.82 -5.81
CA LEU A 239 -2.66 -19.34 -6.39
C LEU A 239 -3.79 -20.34 -6.11
N GLU A 240 -4.86 -19.84 -5.51
CA GLU A 240 -6.09 -20.57 -5.24
C GLU A 240 -7.29 -19.81 -5.81
N TYR A 241 -8.19 -20.54 -6.47
CA TYR A 241 -9.45 -20.03 -6.97
C TYR A 241 -10.59 -20.46 -6.05
N HIS A 242 -11.38 -19.50 -5.58
CA HIS A 242 -12.56 -19.71 -4.75
C HIS A 242 -13.82 -19.41 -5.56
N GLY A 243 -14.58 -20.46 -5.90
CA GLY A 243 -15.86 -20.33 -6.58
C GLY A 243 -16.92 -19.71 -5.68
N PHE A 244 -17.86 -18.97 -6.28
CA PHE A 244 -19.03 -18.45 -5.56
C PHE A 244 -19.96 -19.55 -5.04
N ASP A 245 -19.90 -20.75 -5.63
CA ASP A 245 -20.56 -21.96 -5.14
C ASP A 245 -19.90 -22.59 -3.89
N GLY A 246 -18.79 -22.02 -3.41
CA GLY A 246 -18.05 -22.47 -2.24
C GLY A 246 -16.95 -23.48 -2.52
N SER A 247 -16.74 -23.85 -3.78
CA SER A 247 -15.63 -24.71 -4.18
C SER A 247 -14.28 -23.98 -4.13
N VAL A 248 -13.21 -24.76 -3.98
CA VAL A 248 -11.82 -24.26 -3.94
C VAL A 248 -10.98 -25.09 -4.90
N THR A 249 -10.12 -24.43 -5.67
CA THR A 249 -9.26 -25.08 -6.67
C THR A 249 -7.87 -24.48 -6.62
N LEU A 250 -6.87 -25.34 -6.45
CA LEU A 250 -5.48 -24.92 -6.52
C LEU A 250 -5.07 -24.71 -7.97
N VAL A 251 -4.37 -23.60 -8.23
CA VAL A 251 -3.99 -23.17 -9.57
C VAL A 251 -2.49 -23.16 -9.77
N GLU A 252 -1.72 -22.72 -8.76
CA GLU A 252 -0.27 -22.72 -8.81
C GLU A 252 0.31 -23.06 -7.44
N ARG A 253 1.29 -23.98 -7.41
CA ARG A 253 1.98 -24.39 -6.17
C ARG A 253 3.28 -23.63 -5.96
N ASN A 254 3.87 -23.12 -7.04
CA ASN A 254 5.13 -22.41 -6.99
C ASN A 254 4.93 -20.94 -6.59
N ASN A 255 5.97 -20.34 -6.04
CA ASN A 255 5.92 -18.95 -5.58
C ASN A 255 5.45 -18.00 -6.69
N CYS A 256 4.31 -17.33 -6.47
CA CYS A 256 3.64 -16.56 -7.51
C CYS A 256 3.00 -15.26 -7.03
N SER A 257 2.80 -14.32 -7.96
CA SER A 257 1.98 -13.12 -7.72
C SER A 257 0.48 -13.44 -7.72
N LYS A 258 -0.36 -12.43 -7.46
CA LYS A 258 -1.78 -12.47 -7.86
C LYS A 258 -1.88 -12.74 -9.37
N ALA A 259 -2.97 -13.38 -9.77
CA ALA A 259 -3.34 -13.49 -11.17
C ALA A 259 -4.38 -12.43 -11.54
N ILE A 260 -4.33 -11.95 -12.77
CA ILE A 260 -5.30 -11.01 -13.32
C ILE A 260 -5.88 -11.56 -14.62
N ASN A 261 -7.17 -11.37 -14.86
CA ASN A 261 -7.81 -11.78 -16.11
C ASN A 261 -7.73 -10.65 -17.15
N VAL A 262 -7.22 -10.97 -18.33
CA VAL A 262 -7.24 -10.10 -19.53
C VAL A 262 -7.76 -10.93 -20.69
N GLY A 263 -8.87 -10.48 -21.30
CA GLY A 263 -9.60 -11.26 -22.29
C GLY A 263 -9.96 -12.66 -21.76
N SER A 264 -9.58 -13.70 -22.50
CA SER A 264 -9.86 -15.09 -22.15
C SER A 264 -8.83 -15.76 -21.24
N LEU A 265 -7.74 -15.06 -20.88
CA LEU A 265 -6.59 -15.66 -20.22
C LEU A 265 -6.37 -15.05 -18.83
N TRP A 266 -5.77 -15.84 -17.95
CA TRP A 266 -5.24 -15.37 -16.67
C TRP A 266 -3.74 -15.14 -16.79
N TYR A 267 -3.25 -14.06 -16.22
CA TYR A 267 -1.83 -13.72 -16.22
C TYR A 267 -1.32 -13.58 -14.79
N TYR A 268 -0.20 -14.22 -14.49
CA TYR A 268 0.47 -14.12 -13.19
C TYR A 268 1.98 -14.26 -13.36
N VAL A 269 2.73 -13.81 -12.37
CA VAL A 269 4.19 -13.95 -12.33
C VAL A 269 4.56 -15.16 -11.48
N LEU A 270 5.44 -16.01 -12.00
CA LEU A 270 6.19 -17.01 -11.25
C LEU A 270 7.55 -16.45 -10.85
N LEU A 271 7.98 -16.78 -9.63
CA LEU A 271 9.29 -16.43 -9.09
C LEU A 271 10.03 -17.70 -8.68
N ASP A 272 11.08 -18.04 -9.42
CA ASP A 272 11.97 -19.14 -9.08
C ASP A 272 13.31 -18.58 -8.57
N ARG A 273 13.52 -18.73 -7.26
CA ARG A 273 14.74 -18.25 -6.60
C ARG A 273 15.95 -19.14 -6.84
N GLU A 274 15.74 -20.41 -7.17
CA GLU A 274 16.84 -21.35 -7.44
C GLU A 274 17.33 -21.21 -8.88
N ALA A 275 16.41 -21.05 -9.83
CA ALA A 275 16.75 -20.80 -11.22
C ALA A 275 17.07 -19.31 -11.50
N HIS A 276 16.79 -18.42 -10.54
CA HIS A 276 16.90 -16.97 -10.68
C HIS A 276 16.08 -16.43 -11.86
N THR A 277 14.85 -16.93 -11.98
CA THR A 277 13.93 -16.54 -13.04
C THR A 277 12.67 -15.89 -12.49
N SER A 278 12.17 -14.92 -13.25
CA SER A 278 10.87 -14.31 -13.03
C SER A 278 10.09 -14.32 -14.34
N SER A 279 8.97 -15.04 -14.36
CA SER A 279 8.26 -15.37 -15.60
C SER A 279 6.82 -14.91 -15.54
N LEU A 280 6.39 -14.10 -16.51
CA LEU A 280 4.97 -13.83 -16.74
C LEU A 280 4.36 -15.04 -17.47
N VAL A 281 3.36 -15.65 -16.85
CA VAL A 281 2.68 -16.86 -17.32
C VAL A 281 1.27 -16.51 -17.75
N ALA A 282 0.88 -16.97 -18.94
CA ALA A 282 -0.49 -16.98 -19.41
C ALA A 282 -1.12 -18.36 -19.14
N LEU A 283 -2.23 -18.38 -18.41
CA LEU A 283 -3.07 -19.54 -18.17
C LEU A 283 -4.34 -19.45 -19.03
N ASP A 284 -4.50 -20.41 -19.93
CA ASP A 284 -5.77 -20.68 -20.58
C ASP A 284 -6.52 -21.72 -19.75
N ALA A 285 -7.53 -21.26 -19.01
CA ALA A 285 -8.33 -22.12 -18.14
C ALA A 285 -9.16 -23.15 -18.93
N SER A 286 -9.56 -22.81 -20.15
CA SER A 286 -10.39 -23.63 -21.02
C SER A 286 -9.56 -24.71 -21.74
N ALA A 287 -8.40 -24.32 -22.29
CA ALA A 287 -7.47 -25.24 -22.94
C ALA A 287 -6.58 -26.00 -21.94
N ARG A 288 -6.55 -25.55 -20.68
CA ARG A 288 -5.74 -26.11 -19.58
C ARG A 288 -4.25 -26.09 -19.92
N THR A 289 -3.79 -24.94 -20.37
CA THR A 289 -2.38 -24.72 -20.74
C THR A 289 -1.82 -23.53 -19.97
N LYS A 290 -0.57 -23.67 -19.50
CA LYS A 290 0.24 -22.58 -18.95
C LYS A 290 1.39 -22.30 -19.90
N THR A 291 1.59 -21.06 -20.29
CA THR A 291 2.66 -20.67 -21.23
C THR A 291 3.43 -19.47 -20.69
N VAL A 292 4.76 -19.55 -20.67
CA VAL A 292 5.62 -18.40 -20.36
C VAL A 292 5.58 -17.44 -21.53
N VAL A 293 5.09 -16.23 -21.29
CA VAL A 293 4.96 -15.18 -22.33
C VAL A 293 6.02 -14.09 -22.20
N TYR A 294 6.65 -13.93 -21.03
CA TYR A 294 7.79 -13.04 -20.85
C TYR A 294 8.63 -13.56 -19.67
N GLN A 295 9.95 -13.40 -19.70
CA GLN A 295 10.83 -13.91 -18.66
C GLN A 295 12.05 -13.02 -18.49
N ILE A 296 12.46 -12.88 -17.24
CA ILE A 296 13.74 -12.30 -16.85
C ILE A 296 14.57 -13.41 -16.21
N ASP A 297 15.79 -13.59 -16.70
CA ASP A 297 16.79 -14.52 -16.17
C ASP A 297 17.86 -13.70 -15.41
N SER A 298 17.61 -13.40 -14.14
CA SER A 298 18.47 -12.53 -13.33
C SER A 298 18.26 -12.75 -11.83
N GLU A 299 19.37 -12.75 -11.08
CA GLU A 299 19.34 -12.77 -9.61
C GLU A 299 18.98 -11.40 -9.01
N LEU A 300 19.15 -10.33 -9.79
CA LEU A 300 19.00 -8.94 -9.35
C LEU A 300 17.80 -8.25 -10.00
N GLN A 301 16.97 -8.98 -10.74
CA GLN A 301 15.78 -8.41 -11.35
C GLN A 301 14.60 -9.36 -11.25
N TYR A 302 13.41 -8.82 -11.00
CA TYR A 302 12.19 -9.61 -10.95
C TYR A 302 10.96 -8.80 -11.38
N LEU A 303 9.91 -9.50 -11.77
CA LEU A 303 8.62 -8.92 -12.13
C LEU A 303 7.72 -8.83 -10.89
N GLY A 304 7.03 -7.70 -10.76
CA GLY A 304 5.99 -7.46 -9.77
C GLY A 304 4.65 -8.06 -10.16
N GLN A 305 3.62 -7.74 -9.37
CA GLN A 305 2.27 -8.21 -9.62
C GLN A 305 1.68 -7.55 -10.89
N PRO A 306 1.01 -8.30 -11.78
CA PRO A 306 0.36 -7.72 -12.95
C PRO A 306 -0.96 -7.03 -12.57
N GLU A 307 -1.30 -5.97 -13.31
CA GLU A 307 -2.60 -5.28 -13.23
C GLU A 307 -3.20 -5.12 -14.63
N ALA A 308 -4.51 -5.31 -14.77
CA ALA A 308 -5.19 -5.27 -16.07
C ALA A 308 -5.50 -3.84 -16.52
N ALA A 309 -5.49 -3.65 -17.84
CA ALA A 309 -5.79 -2.39 -18.49
C ALA A 309 -6.38 -2.64 -19.89
N GLY A 310 -7.68 -2.90 -19.97
CA GLY A 310 -8.33 -3.32 -21.22
C GLY A 310 -7.72 -4.62 -21.73
N ASP A 311 -7.21 -4.60 -22.96
CA ASP A 311 -6.52 -5.74 -23.60
C ASP A 311 -5.00 -5.81 -23.30
N SER A 312 -4.51 -4.93 -22.42
CA SER A 312 -3.12 -4.90 -21.96
C SER A 312 -3.03 -5.22 -20.47
N LEU A 313 -1.79 -5.46 -20.02
CA LEU A 313 -1.45 -5.55 -18.61
C LEU A 313 -0.22 -4.69 -18.30
N PHE A 314 -0.18 -4.16 -17.07
CA PHE A 314 0.96 -3.43 -16.54
C PHE A 314 1.71 -4.30 -15.53
N VAL A 315 3.03 -4.31 -15.63
CA VAL A 315 3.91 -5.08 -14.74
C VAL A 315 5.10 -4.21 -14.37
N ALA A 316 5.40 -4.09 -13.09
CA ALA A 316 6.64 -3.46 -12.64
C ALA A 316 7.80 -4.44 -12.78
N GLN A 317 8.93 -4.01 -13.35
CA GLN A 317 10.19 -4.74 -13.31
C GLN A 317 11.11 -4.05 -12.31
N TYR A 318 11.46 -4.76 -11.25
CA TYR A 318 12.34 -4.29 -10.20
C TYR A 318 13.76 -4.68 -10.50
N ALA A 319 14.69 -3.72 -10.43
CA ALA A 319 16.12 -3.96 -10.43
C ALA A 319 16.68 -3.67 -9.05
N LEU A 320 17.44 -4.63 -8.51
CA LEU A 320 18.04 -4.59 -7.20
C LEU A 320 19.51 -4.17 -7.27
N THR A 321 20.03 -3.59 -6.19
CA THR A 321 21.47 -3.47 -5.95
C THR A 321 22.07 -4.86 -5.72
N ALA A 322 23.37 -5.02 -6.01
CA ALA A 322 24.08 -6.21 -5.58
C ALA A 322 24.01 -6.31 -4.05
N GLN A 323 23.84 -7.53 -3.54
CA GLN A 323 23.84 -7.76 -2.10
C GLN A 323 25.14 -7.23 -1.49
N ASP A 324 25.02 -6.44 -0.43
CA ASP A 324 26.16 -6.10 0.40
C ASP A 324 26.67 -7.34 1.15
N ASP A 325 27.79 -7.22 1.85
CA ASP A 325 28.36 -8.31 2.67
C ASP A 325 27.41 -8.80 3.79
N GLY A 326 26.29 -8.09 4.02
CA GLY A 326 25.20 -8.44 4.93
C GLY A 326 24.02 -9.17 4.26
N GLY A 327 24.05 -9.40 2.95
CA GLY A 327 23.00 -10.08 2.20
C GLY A 327 21.82 -9.17 1.80
N ASN A 328 21.94 -7.85 1.96
CA ASN A 328 20.84 -6.92 1.74
C ASN A 328 20.89 -6.35 0.33
N ALA A 329 19.76 -6.38 -0.37
CA ALA A 329 19.59 -5.77 -1.68
C ALA A 329 18.46 -4.72 -1.60
N SER A 330 18.71 -3.54 -2.12
CA SER A 330 17.74 -2.43 -2.21
C SER A 330 17.26 -2.26 -3.65
N VAL A 331 16.05 -1.69 -3.82
CA VAL A 331 15.57 -1.32 -5.15
C VAL A 331 16.42 -0.18 -5.69
N ARG A 332 17.04 -0.39 -6.85
CA ARG A 332 17.85 0.59 -7.57
C ARG A 332 17.03 1.33 -8.62
N GLU A 333 16.18 0.61 -9.34
CA GLU A 333 15.35 1.14 -10.43
C GLU A 333 14.10 0.27 -10.54
N VAL A 334 12.98 0.89 -10.86
CA VAL A 334 11.75 0.21 -11.26
C VAL A 334 11.37 0.67 -12.66
N ARG A 335 11.05 -0.27 -13.54
CA ARG A 335 10.56 -0.02 -14.89
C ARG A 335 9.10 -0.42 -14.98
N LEU A 336 8.24 0.47 -15.45
CA LEU A 336 6.83 0.16 -15.70
C LEU A 336 6.70 -0.43 -17.10
N LEU A 337 6.36 -1.71 -17.19
CA LEU A 337 6.14 -2.41 -18.45
C LEU A 337 4.66 -2.36 -18.80
N ARG A 338 4.36 -2.11 -20.09
CA ARG A 338 3.08 -2.43 -20.71
C ARG A 338 3.25 -3.68 -21.56
N VAL A 339 2.40 -4.66 -21.33
CA VAL A 339 2.36 -5.91 -22.08
C VAL A 339 1.06 -5.93 -22.87
N ASP A 340 1.16 -5.88 -24.19
CA ASP A 340 0.01 -5.96 -25.09
C ASP A 340 -0.25 -7.44 -25.42
N THR A 341 -1.40 -7.95 -24.98
CA THR A 341 -1.74 -9.37 -25.14
C THR A 341 -2.21 -9.72 -26.55
N THR A 342 -2.71 -8.73 -27.30
CA THR A 342 -3.19 -8.91 -28.68
C THR A 342 -2.03 -8.87 -29.66
N GLU A 343 -1.18 -7.86 -29.56
CA GLU A 343 0.00 -7.70 -30.42
C GLU A 343 1.17 -8.58 -29.96
N ARG A 344 1.08 -9.19 -28.78
CA ARG A 344 2.12 -10.02 -28.15
C ARG A 344 3.44 -9.26 -28.01
N THR A 345 3.38 -8.06 -27.45
CA THR A 345 4.55 -7.20 -27.24
C THR A 345 4.71 -6.77 -25.80
N VAL A 346 5.95 -6.45 -25.41
CA VAL A 346 6.31 -5.85 -24.13
C VAL A 346 7.02 -4.54 -24.40
N MET A 347 6.60 -3.47 -23.72
CA MET A 347 7.17 -2.13 -23.88
C MET A 347 7.41 -1.52 -22.52
N THR A 348 8.65 -1.08 -22.26
CA THR A 348 8.94 -0.25 -21.09
C THR A 348 8.42 1.17 -21.32
N LEU A 349 7.50 1.64 -20.47
CA LEU A 349 6.91 2.98 -20.56
C LEU A 349 7.79 4.06 -19.94
N LEU A 350 8.29 3.79 -18.73
CA LEU A 350 9.11 4.71 -17.95
C LEU A 350 9.94 3.95 -16.92
N SER A 351 10.90 4.65 -16.34
CA SER A 351 11.64 4.23 -15.16
C SER A 351 11.44 5.20 -14.00
N THR A 352 11.58 4.70 -12.77
CA THR A 352 11.51 5.45 -11.52
C THR A 352 12.35 4.78 -10.45
N ASP A 353 12.71 5.51 -9.39
CA ASP A 353 13.55 4.98 -8.31
C ASP A 353 12.75 4.11 -7.31
N SER A 354 11.42 4.27 -7.25
CA SER A 354 10.59 3.58 -6.27
C SER A 354 9.14 3.41 -6.75
N MET A 355 8.59 2.22 -6.50
CA MET A 355 7.19 1.87 -6.77
C MET A 355 6.79 0.69 -5.87
N GLU A 356 5.80 0.92 -5.02
CA GLU A 356 5.18 -0.15 -4.24
C GLU A 356 4.60 -1.24 -5.16
N PRO A 357 4.58 -2.51 -4.72
CA PRO A 357 4.22 -3.65 -5.58
C PRO A 357 2.73 -3.67 -5.98
N THR A 358 1.89 -2.86 -5.34
CA THR A 358 0.46 -2.77 -5.63
C THR A 358 0.16 -1.64 -6.63
N LEU A 359 -0.30 -2.02 -7.81
CA LEU A 359 -0.76 -1.11 -8.86
C LEU A 359 -2.30 -1.11 -8.94
N GLN A 360 -2.86 -0.01 -9.42
CA GLN A 360 -4.21 0.04 -9.97
C GLN A 360 -4.11 0.53 -11.42
N ALA A 361 -4.91 0.00 -12.31
CA ALA A 361 -4.91 0.43 -13.70
C ALA A 361 -6.31 0.33 -14.32
N ASN A 362 -6.51 1.14 -15.36
CA ASN A 362 -7.57 0.97 -16.33
C ASN A 362 -6.98 1.14 -17.74
N GLU A 363 -7.81 1.22 -18.79
CA GLU A 363 -7.34 1.31 -20.18
C GLU A 363 -6.37 2.48 -20.46
N ARG A 364 -6.42 3.54 -19.65
CA ARG A 364 -5.68 4.78 -19.89
C ARG A 364 -4.70 5.13 -18.78
N PHE A 365 -5.03 4.82 -17.54
CA PHE A 365 -4.32 5.31 -16.37
C PHE A 365 -3.70 4.18 -15.57
N VAL A 366 -2.54 4.47 -14.99
CA VAL A 366 -1.85 3.59 -14.03
C VAL A 366 -1.58 4.38 -12.76
N VAL A 367 -1.87 3.79 -11.61
CA VAL A 367 -1.72 4.41 -10.29
C VAL A 367 -0.85 3.51 -9.41
N TRP A 368 0.10 4.11 -8.72
CA TRP A 368 0.96 3.45 -7.74
C TRP A 368 1.36 4.40 -6.62
N SER A 369 1.89 3.86 -5.53
CA SER A 369 2.57 4.63 -4.50
C SER A 369 4.08 4.51 -4.67
N GLY A 370 4.83 5.60 -4.50
CA GLY A 370 6.29 5.60 -4.63
C GLY A 370 6.95 6.80 -3.98
N ALA A 371 8.24 6.97 -4.25
CA ALA A 371 9.01 8.12 -3.78
C ALA A 371 8.38 9.45 -4.20
N SER A 372 8.49 10.46 -3.35
CA SER A 372 7.92 11.77 -3.63
C SER A 372 8.62 12.44 -4.81
N ILE A 373 7.85 12.86 -5.80
CA ILE A 373 8.27 13.74 -6.89
C ILE A 373 7.89 15.21 -6.61
N VAL A 374 7.09 15.47 -5.57
CA VAL A 374 6.74 16.81 -5.10
C VAL A 374 7.67 17.20 -3.93
N SER A 375 8.20 18.42 -3.94
CA SER A 375 9.09 18.90 -2.89
C SER A 375 8.36 19.08 -1.54
N ASN A 376 9.09 18.89 -0.44
CA ASN A 376 8.61 19.07 0.94
C ASN A 376 7.48 18.12 1.38
N ARG A 377 7.34 16.97 0.71
CA ARG A 377 6.48 15.88 1.18
C ARG A 377 7.27 14.94 2.09
N THR A 378 6.62 14.50 3.15
CA THR A 378 7.21 13.60 4.16
C THR A 378 6.70 12.16 4.02
N ARG A 379 5.56 11.96 3.34
CA ARG A 379 4.90 10.66 3.14
C ARG A 379 5.14 10.12 1.73
N LEU A 380 5.02 8.79 1.53
CA LEU A 380 4.92 8.20 0.20
C LEU A 380 3.84 8.89 -0.64
N GLN A 381 4.10 9.07 -1.93
CA GLN A 381 3.21 9.77 -2.85
C GLN A 381 2.46 8.79 -3.72
N THR A 382 1.14 9.00 -3.86
CA THR A 382 0.36 8.32 -4.90
C THR A 382 0.53 9.07 -6.22
N ILE A 383 0.99 8.35 -7.25
CA ILE A 383 1.28 8.89 -8.57
C ILE A 383 0.30 8.24 -9.56
N MET A 384 -0.29 9.04 -10.45
CA MET A 384 -1.13 8.56 -11.55
C MET A 384 -0.52 8.98 -12.88
N LEU A 385 -0.31 8.03 -13.78
CA LEU A 385 0.20 8.26 -15.13
C LEU A 385 -0.95 8.18 -16.13
N ASP A 386 -1.13 9.21 -16.95
CA ASP A 386 -1.91 9.12 -18.19
C ASP A 386 -1.04 8.51 -19.28
N THR A 387 -1.28 7.25 -19.61
CA THR A 387 -0.47 6.50 -20.60
C THR A 387 -0.70 6.97 -22.03
N ALA A 388 -1.80 7.68 -22.31
CA ALA A 388 -2.08 8.20 -23.65
C ALA A 388 -1.24 9.46 -23.95
N THR A 389 -0.97 10.28 -22.93
CA THR A 389 -0.26 11.55 -23.08
C THR A 389 1.13 11.55 -22.42
N MET A 390 1.47 10.46 -21.72
CA MET A 390 2.66 10.35 -20.86
C MET A 390 2.77 11.52 -19.87
N THR A 391 1.65 11.94 -19.29
CA THR A 391 1.57 13.03 -18.30
C THR A 391 1.35 12.46 -16.89
N VAL A 392 2.09 12.96 -15.92
CA VAL A 392 2.00 12.57 -14.51
C VAL A 392 1.06 13.48 -13.74
N LEU A 393 0.11 12.88 -13.02
CA LEU A 393 -0.82 13.52 -12.09
C LEU A 393 -0.38 13.16 -10.68
N SER A 394 0.06 14.16 -9.91
CA SER A 394 0.71 13.90 -8.62
C SER A 394 0.50 14.99 -7.57
N GLN A 395 -0.06 16.14 -7.93
CA GLN A 395 -0.06 17.32 -7.05
C GLN A 395 -1.11 17.30 -5.92
N ASP A 396 -2.04 16.34 -5.90
CA ASP A 396 -2.99 16.17 -4.80
C ASP A 396 -2.50 15.07 -3.86
N ASN A 397 -2.15 15.48 -2.64
CA ASN A 397 -1.27 14.75 -1.75
C ASN A 397 -1.85 13.48 -1.06
N GLY A 398 -3.03 13.00 -1.42
CA GLY A 398 -3.69 11.87 -0.76
C GLY A 398 -3.71 10.56 -1.56
N GLY A 399 -4.54 9.62 -1.10
CA GLY A 399 -4.78 8.35 -1.80
C GLY A 399 -5.58 8.57 -3.09
N VAL A 400 -5.31 7.74 -4.10
CA VAL A 400 -6.00 7.74 -5.40
C VAL A 400 -6.58 6.35 -5.63
N PHE A 401 -7.86 6.29 -6.00
CA PHE A 401 -8.64 5.07 -6.14
C PHE A 401 -9.28 5.06 -7.51
N LEU A 402 -8.88 4.08 -8.32
CA LEU A 402 -9.23 4.00 -9.73
C LEU A 402 -10.17 2.82 -9.98
N ALA A 403 -11.20 3.08 -10.77
CA ALA A 403 -12.03 2.08 -11.43
C ALA A 403 -12.03 2.34 -12.94
N ASP A 404 -12.80 1.57 -13.71
CA ASP A 404 -12.78 1.56 -15.17
C ASP A 404 -12.90 2.97 -15.79
N ASP A 405 -13.87 3.77 -15.33
CA ASP A 405 -14.11 5.13 -15.83
C ASP A 405 -14.48 6.14 -14.72
N THR A 406 -14.19 5.77 -13.47
CA THR A 406 -14.41 6.61 -12.29
C THR A 406 -13.13 6.68 -11.48
N LEU A 407 -12.86 7.87 -10.94
CA LEU A 407 -11.72 8.19 -10.11
C LEU A 407 -12.23 8.83 -8.82
N ALA A 408 -11.73 8.35 -7.69
CA ALA A 408 -11.80 9.06 -6.43
C ALA A 408 -10.40 9.37 -5.93
N TRP A 409 -10.19 10.54 -5.35
CA TRP A 409 -8.92 10.86 -4.71
C TRP A 409 -9.12 11.73 -3.48
N VAL A 410 -8.15 11.70 -2.58
CA VAL A 410 -8.15 12.50 -1.36
C VAL A 410 -7.31 13.73 -1.60
N ARG A 411 -7.94 14.91 -1.60
CA ARG A 411 -7.26 16.20 -1.75
C ARG A 411 -6.96 16.81 -0.39
N TYR A 412 -5.72 17.21 -0.18
CA TYR A 412 -5.31 17.86 1.07
C TYR A 412 -5.76 19.31 1.08
N ARG A 413 -6.28 19.78 2.22
CA ARG A 413 -6.64 21.18 2.48
C ARG A 413 -5.47 21.97 3.07
N LYS A 414 -4.48 21.27 3.62
CA LYS A 414 -3.29 21.81 4.31
C LYS A 414 -2.02 21.18 3.75
N SER A 415 -0.87 21.72 4.13
CA SER A 415 0.41 21.08 3.82
C SER A 415 0.49 19.68 4.45
N ASP A 416 1.21 18.77 3.82
CA ASP A 416 1.46 17.42 4.34
C ASP A 416 2.06 17.46 5.76
N ALA A 417 3.01 18.36 5.99
CA ALA A 417 3.65 18.57 7.29
C ALA A 417 2.73 19.14 8.39
N ASP A 418 1.61 19.77 8.01
CA ASP A 418 0.66 20.38 8.95
C ASP A 418 -0.47 19.39 9.35
N ILE A 419 -0.47 18.18 8.78
CA ILE A 419 -1.45 17.15 9.05
C ILE A 419 -0.79 16.10 9.94
N ASN A 420 -1.26 15.97 11.18
CA ASN A 420 -0.75 14.95 12.08
C ASN A 420 -1.04 13.54 11.53
N LYS A 421 -0.17 12.59 11.86
CA LYS A 421 -0.36 11.19 11.46
C LYS A 421 -1.70 10.67 12.01
N GLY A 422 -2.47 9.98 11.18
CA GLY A 422 -3.81 9.51 11.54
C GLY A 422 -4.94 10.54 11.38
N GLU A 423 -4.64 11.80 11.09
CA GLU A 423 -5.66 12.83 10.85
C GLU A 423 -5.88 13.14 9.37
N VAL A 424 -5.27 12.35 8.46
CA VAL A 424 -5.38 12.53 7.01
C VAL A 424 -6.84 12.51 6.58
N TYR A 425 -7.60 11.47 6.92
CA TYR A 425 -8.97 11.31 6.44
C TYR A 425 -10.02 11.99 7.32
N THR A 426 -9.88 13.32 7.49
CA THR A 426 -10.82 14.15 8.24
C THR A 426 -11.24 15.37 7.43
N ASP A 427 -12.47 15.86 7.62
CA ASP A 427 -12.98 17.05 6.91
C ASP A 427 -12.10 18.30 7.10
N ALA A 428 -11.41 18.39 8.24
CA ALA A 428 -10.53 19.50 8.58
C ALA A 428 -9.23 19.52 7.77
N ASN A 429 -8.75 18.35 7.34
CA ASN A 429 -7.43 18.18 6.72
C ASN A 429 -7.52 17.80 5.25
N THR A 430 -8.56 17.08 4.83
CA THR A 430 -8.72 16.61 3.46
C THR A 430 -10.18 16.66 3.00
N GLU A 431 -10.39 16.36 1.73
CA GLU A 431 -11.70 16.12 1.15
C GLU A 431 -11.63 15.01 0.11
N ILE A 432 -12.74 14.30 -0.07
CA ILE A 432 -12.87 13.29 -1.12
C ILE A 432 -13.32 13.99 -2.39
N LYS A 433 -12.55 13.82 -3.46
CA LYS A 433 -12.84 14.30 -4.80
C LYS A 433 -13.23 13.13 -5.69
N VAL A 434 -14.14 13.36 -6.62
CA VAL A 434 -14.64 12.34 -7.54
C VAL A 434 -14.72 12.90 -8.95
N ALA A 435 -14.27 12.11 -9.92
CA ALA A 435 -14.49 12.37 -11.34
C ALA A 435 -15.01 11.10 -12.03
N SER A 436 -15.90 11.28 -13.01
CA SER A 436 -16.41 10.22 -13.88
C SER A 436 -16.13 10.58 -15.33
N THR A 437 -16.21 9.62 -16.24
CA THR A 437 -15.86 9.83 -17.67
C THR A 437 -14.41 10.25 -17.87
N ILE A 438 -13.53 9.77 -16.97
CA ILE A 438 -12.11 10.16 -16.93
C ILE A 438 -11.36 9.78 -18.20
N ASN A 439 -11.78 8.69 -18.86
CA ASN A 439 -11.14 8.23 -20.09
C ASN A 439 -11.39 9.18 -21.27
N ALA A 440 -12.45 9.99 -21.22
CA ALA A 440 -12.78 11.01 -22.21
C ALA A 440 -12.09 12.37 -21.96
N ALA A 441 -11.35 12.54 -20.86
CA ALA A 441 -10.74 13.82 -20.50
C ALA A 441 -9.57 14.20 -21.42
N THR A 442 -9.51 15.45 -21.88
CA THR A 442 -8.34 15.97 -22.60
C THR A 442 -7.33 16.50 -21.59
N ILE A 443 -6.21 15.79 -21.43
CA ILE A 443 -5.14 16.17 -20.50
C ILE A 443 -3.98 16.74 -21.33
N THR A 444 -3.54 17.95 -20.99
CA THR A 444 -2.38 18.60 -21.61
C THR A 444 -1.35 18.89 -20.54
N GLY A 445 -0.18 18.26 -20.61
CA GLY A 445 0.91 18.55 -19.67
C GLY A 445 1.38 20.00 -19.77
N ARG A 446 1.63 20.65 -18.62
CA ARG A 446 2.34 21.93 -18.59
C ARG A 446 3.84 21.69 -18.47
N THR A 447 4.62 22.41 -19.27
CA THR A 447 6.08 22.52 -19.13
C THR A 447 6.41 23.12 -17.75
N PRO A 448 7.51 22.72 -17.07
CA PRO A 448 7.80 23.18 -15.72
C PRO A 448 7.78 24.70 -15.57
N ALA A 449 7.21 25.16 -14.44
CA ALA A 449 7.20 26.56 -14.07
C ALA A 449 8.64 27.09 -13.96
N THR A 450 8.88 28.17 -14.68
CA THR A 450 10.11 28.95 -14.77
C THR A 450 10.66 29.31 -13.39
N ALA A 451 11.92 28.94 -13.12
CA ALA A 451 12.68 29.47 -12.00
C ALA A 451 12.86 30.99 -12.12
N PRO A 452 12.77 31.79 -11.04
CA PRO A 452 13.24 33.17 -11.06
C PRO A 452 14.76 33.22 -10.92
N SER A 453 15.41 33.64 -12.01
CA SER A 453 16.66 34.42 -12.09
C SER A 453 16.69 35.54 -11.02
N GLN A 454 17.78 36.09 -10.48
CA GLN A 454 19.17 36.26 -10.93
C GLN A 454 19.92 37.04 -9.82
N ALA A 455 21.22 36.81 -9.62
CA ALA A 455 22.26 37.87 -9.58
C ALA A 455 23.67 37.25 -9.39
N THR A 456 24.39 36.95 -10.48
CA THR A 456 25.48 37.73 -11.16
C THR A 456 26.89 37.54 -10.54
N PRO A 457 27.99 37.71 -11.32
CA PRO A 457 28.97 36.65 -11.51
C PRO A 457 30.40 37.08 -11.15
N GLU A 458 31.34 36.15 -11.07
CA GLU A 458 32.69 36.43 -11.57
C GLU A 458 33.41 35.15 -12.00
N GLN A 459 34.14 35.34 -13.09
CA GLN A 459 34.71 34.37 -14.03
C GLN A 459 36.18 34.08 -13.65
N PRO A 460 37.00 33.39 -14.46
CA PRO A 460 37.47 32.03 -14.20
C PRO A 460 39.01 31.95 -14.09
N THR A 461 39.57 30.81 -13.68
CA THR A 461 40.69 30.19 -14.42
C THR A 461 40.94 28.73 -14.00
N GLU A 462 40.76 27.85 -14.98
CA GLU A 462 41.30 26.50 -15.17
C GLU A 462 42.87 26.48 -15.19
N PRO A 463 43.55 25.31 -15.37
CA PRO A 463 43.32 23.94 -14.86
C PRO A 463 44.67 23.25 -14.49
N SER A 464 44.66 21.90 -14.41
CA SER A 464 45.80 20.96 -14.58
C SER A 464 46.49 20.52 -13.26
N THR A 465 46.91 19.26 -12.99
CA THR A 465 47.09 18.02 -13.77
C THR A 465 47.33 16.81 -12.83
N ALA A 466 46.80 15.65 -13.24
CA ALA A 466 47.15 14.22 -13.09
C ALA A 466 48.38 13.66 -12.27
N THR A 467 48.08 12.57 -11.51
CA THR A 467 48.80 11.25 -11.27
C THR A 467 50.15 11.16 -10.51
N PRO A 468 50.63 9.96 -10.04
CA PRO A 468 49.99 8.64 -9.74
C PRO A 468 50.44 7.93 -8.42
N SER A 469 49.75 6.82 -8.14
CA SER A 469 50.04 5.57 -7.40
C SER A 469 51.36 5.32 -6.63
N THR A 470 51.26 4.63 -5.49
CA THR A 470 52.18 3.54 -5.12
C THR A 470 51.48 2.49 -4.25
N THR A 471 51.62 1.22 -4.65
CA THR A 471 51.18 0.01 -3.94
C THR A 471 52.29 -0.45 -2.99
N GLU A 472 51.97 -0.83 -1.76
CA GLU A 472 52.79 -1.80 -1.02
C GLU A 472 51.95 -2.58 0.00
N SER A 473 51.88 -3.90 -0.19
CA SER A 473 51.35 -4.87 0.75
C SER A 473 52.25 -4.96 1.98
N ALA A 474 51.69 -4.82 3.18
CA ALA A 474 52.28 -5.33 4.41
C ALA A 474 51.18 -5.89 5.32
N THR A 475 51.32 -7.18 5.63
CA THR A 475 50.59 -7.98 6.61
C THR A 475 50.26 -7.22 7.90
N ALA A 476 48.96 -7.07 8.21
CA ALA A 476 48.48 -6.44 9.43
C ALA A 476 48.62 -7.37 10.64
N PRO A 477 49.10 -6.87 11.80
CA PRO A 477 49.06 -7.59 13.07
C PRO A 477 47.62 -7.60 13.63
N THR A 478 47.23 -8.72 14.21
CA THR A 478 45.95 -8.89 14.91
C THR A 478 45.89 -7.97 16.13
N THR A 479 45.30 -6.79 15.98
CA THR A 479 44.93 -5.92 17.10
C THR A 479 43.58 -6.38 17.66
N THR A 480 43.60 -7.03 18.82
CA THR A 480 42.39 -7.37 19.58
C THR A 480 41.71 -6.09 20.06
N GLY A 481 40.53 -5.78 19.53
CA GLY A 481 39.69 -4.67 20.00
C GLY A 481 38.90 -5.01 21.26
N ASP A 482 38.36 -3.98 21.91
CA ASP A 482 37.61 -4.11 23.17
C ASP A 482 36.12 -4.34 22.92
N THR A 483 35.47 -4.99 23.87
CA THR A 483 34.01 -5.23 23.88
C THR A 483 33.41 -4.61 25.14
N VAL A 484 32.50 -3.65 24.97
CA VAL A 484 31.73 -3.02 26.06
C VAL A 484 30.28 -3.48 25.95
N ARG A 485 29.67 -3.83 27.09
CA ARG A 485 28.28 -4.30 27.16
C ARG A 485 27.64 -4.04 28.52
N LEU A 486 26.45 -3.47 28.49
CA LEU A 486 25.49 -3.41 29.58
C LEU A 486 24.48 -4.57 29.42
N ASN A 487 24.05 -5.17 30.52
CA ASN A 487 23.10 -6.28 30.52
C ASN A 487 21.65 -5.79 30.62
N VAL A 488 21.26 -4.88 29.72
CA VAL A 488 19.88 -4.38 29.65
C VAL A 488 18.97 -5.54 29.20
N PRO A 489 17.91 -5.87 29.96
CA PRO A 489 16.99 -6.93 29.57
C PRO A 489 16.14 -6.48 28.37
N THR A 490 15.84 -7.39 27.45
CA THR A 490 14.85 -7.13 26.40
C THR A 490 13.45 -7.13 27.00
N THR A 491 12.69 -6.07 26.74
CA THR A 491 11.25 -6.06 27.00
C THR A 491 10.49 -5.93 25.69
N LEU A 492 9.53 -6.82 25.46
CA LEU A 492 8.71 -6.80 24.24
C LEU A 492 7.71 -5.65 24.31
N GLN A 493 7.54 -4.92 23.22
CA GLN A 493 6.50 -3.90 23.14
C GLN A 493 5.11 -4.55 23.25
N GLU A 494 4.28 -4.02 24.13
CA GLU A 494 2.92 -4.49 24.37
C GLU A 494 1.96 -4.02 23.28
N GLN A 495 2.25 -2.88 22.64
CA GLN A 495 1.49 -2.31 21.51
C GLN A 495 2.41 -1.90 20.37
N GLY A 496 1.89 -1.85 19.13
CA GLY A 496 2.64 -1.52 17.91
C GLY A 496 3.33 -0.14 17.94
N ASP A 497 2.77 0.82 18.66
CA ASP A 497 3.26 2.19 18.86
C ASP A 497 4.10 2.35 20.15
N TRP A 498 4.28 1.27 20.91
CA TRP A 498 4.95 1.29 22.22
C TRP A 498 6.43 0.89 22.17
N CYS A 499 7.07 1.06 21.02
CA CYS A 499 8.52 0.84 20.88
C CYS A 499 9.32 1.67 21.90
N VAL A 500 8.94 2.93 22.10
CA VAL A 500 9.56 3.85 23.06
C VAL A 500 9.24 3.50 24.53
N PRO A 501 7.98 3.28 24.95
CA PRO A 501 7.65 2.74 26.27
C PRO A 501 8.41 1.46 26.62
N ALA A 502 8.51 0.50 25.70
CA ALA A 502 9.21 -0.75 25.92
C ALA A 502 10.74 -0.57 26.01
N ALA A 503 11.30 0.32 25.19
CA ALA A 503 12.71 0.70 25.25
C ALA A 503 13.04 1.34 26.61
N LEU A 504 12.24 2.32 27.06
CA LEU A 504 12.44 2.94 28.37
C LEU A 504 12.23 1.95 29.52
N GLN A 505 11.22 1.09 29.45
CA GLN A 505 11.00 0.03 30.45
C GLN A 505 12.21 -0.89 30.57
N SER A 506 12.86 -1.23 29.46
CA SER A 506 14.07 -2.07 29.45
C SER A 506 15.21 -1.38 30.21
N VAL A 507 15.42 -0.08 29.98
CA VAL A 507 16.43 0.73 30.69
C VAL A 507 16.08 0.91 32.17
N LEU A 508 14.81 1.20 32.51
CA LEU A 508 14.39 1.32 33.90
C LEU A 508 14.55 0.01 34.67
N THR A 509 14.20 -1.12 34.05
CA THR A 509 14.38 -2.46 34.63
C THR A 509 15.87 -2.74 34.87
N TYR A 510 16.74 -2.38 33.93
CA TYR A 510 18.19 -2.45 34.09
C TYR A 510 18.67 -1.65 35.30
N LYS A 511 18.12 -0.45 35.51
CA LYS A 511 18.42 0.42 36.66
C LYS A 511 17.68 0.01 37.96
N GLY A 512 16.97 -1.12 37.97
CA GLY A 512 16.24 -1.63 39.13
C GLY A 512 14.95 -0.88 39.45
N ILE A 513 14.41 -0.12 38.50
CA ILE A 513 13.18 0.66 38.62
C ILE A 513 12.06 -0.09 37.89
N ALA A 514 11.00 -0.44 38.63
CA ALA A 514 9.82 -1.08 38.05
C ALA A 514 8.84 -0.03 37.53
N SER A 515 8.44 -0.17 36.26
CA SER A 515 7.33 0.56 35.66
C SER A 515 6.70 -0.30 34.56
N ASP A 516 5.41 -0.18 34.31
CA ASP A 516 4.73 -0.85 33.21
C ASP A 516 4.64 0.06 31.98
N GLN A 517 4.49 -0.53 30.79
CA GLN A 517 4.49 0.25 29.54
C GLN A 517 3.28 1.18 29.45
N ALA A 518 2.13 0.83 30.04
CA ALA A 518 0.95 1.69 30.05
C ALA A 518 1.19 2.99 30.84
N THR A 519 1.84 2.89 32.00
CA THR A 519 2.22 4.04 32.83
C THR A 519 3.24 4.91 32.09
N LEU A 520 4.24 4.29 31.48
CA LEU A 520 5.25 5.02 30.70
C LEU A 520 4.63 5.69 29.47
N ALA A 521 3.77 4.99 28.74
CA ALA A 521 3.08 5.50 27.57
C ALA A 521 2.23 6.73 27.91
N ALA A 522 1.46 6.66 28.99
CA ALA A 522 0.69 7.79 29.48
C ALA A 522 1.59 8.97 29.90
N ALA A 523 2.72 8.69 30.58
CA ALA A 523 3.66 9.72 31.01
C ALA A 523 4.37 10.40 29.83
N MET A 524 4.64 9.67 28.75
CA MET A 524 5.33 10.14 27.55
C MET A 524 4.39 10.65 26.45
N ASN A 525 3.09 10.78 26.74
CA ASN A 525 2.06 11.15 25.76
C ASN A 525 2.09 10.27 24.50
N THR A 526 2.43 8.98 24.64
CA THR A 526 2.51 8.03 23.51
C THR A 526 1.16 7.94 22.81
N GLN A 527 1.16 8.16 21.50
CA GLN A 527 -0.04 8.13 20.67
C GLN A 527 -0.10 6.85 19.84
N PRO A 528 -1.28 6.24 19.67
CA PRO A 528 -1.51 5.01 18.89
C PRO A 528 -1.02 5.00 17.44
N VAL A 529 -0.58 6.14 16.91
CA VAL A 529 -0.24 6.32 15.49
C VAL A 529 1.16 6.93 15.31
N THR A 530 1.49 8.01 16.02
CA THR A 530 2.82 8.65 15.97
C THR A 530 3.84 8.01 16.90
N GLY A 531 3.41 7.17 17.85
CA GLY A 531 4.29 6.69 18.89
C GLY A 531 4.61 7.81 19.87
N THR A 532 5.88 7.95 20.25
CA THR A 532 6.32 8.88 21.29
C THR A 532 7.31 9.88 20.73
N GLU A 533 7.08 11.16 20.97
CA GLU A 533 8.04 12.22 20.66
C GLU A 533 9.33 12.05 21.47
N TYR A 534 10.50 12.23 20.85
CA TYR A 534 11.79 12.03 21.53
C TYR A 534 12.00 12.96 22.72
N VAL A 535 11.40 14.15 22.68
CA VAL A 535 11.42 15.11 23.80
C VAL A 535 10.65 14.57 25.01
N ASP A 536 9.58 13.81 24.79
CA ASP A 536 8.81 13.18 25.87
C ASP A 536 9.53 11.93 26.42
N LEU A 537 10.21 11.17 25.56
CA LEU A 537 11.14 10.12 26.00
C LEU A 537 12.21 10.70 26.92
N ALA A 538 12.93 11.73 26.47
CA ALA A 538 13.99 12.37 27.25
C ALA A 538 13.43 12.94 28.57
N ARG A 539 12.28 13.62 28.53
CA ARG A 539 11.64 14.19 29.72
C ARG A 539 11.32 13.13 30.77
N VAL A 540 10.67 12.03 30.37
CA VAL A 540 10.27 10.97 31.29
C VAL A 540 11.46 10.16 31.76
N ALA A 541 12.41 9.82 30.88
CA ALA A 541 13.67 9.17 31.27
C ALA A 541 14.42 10.00 32.33
N ASN A 542 14.51 11.32 32.14
CA ASN A 542 15.10 12.23 33.11
C ASN A 542 14.36 12.24 34.44
N ALA A 543 13.02 12.25 34.42
CA ALA A 543 12.23 12.24 35.65
C ALA A 543 12.50 10.99 36.50
N TYR A 544 12.61 9.82 35.85
CA TYR A 544 12.88 8.55 36.54
C TYR A 544 14.33 8.40 36.99
N LEU A 545 15.31 8.82 36.18
CA LEU A 545 16.73 8.48 36.38
C LEU A 545 17.54 9.61 37.02
N PHE A 546 17.12 10.86 36.84
CA PHE A 546 17.85 12.05 37.29
C PHE A 546 17.02 12.96 38.21
N GLY A 547 15.73 12.65 38.40
CA GLY A 547 14.83 13.39 39.30
C GLY A 547 14.44 14.78 38.79
N VAL A 548 14.63 15.06 37.50
CA VAL A 548 14.29 16.32 36.83
C VAL A 548 13.59 16.03 35.51
N GLU A 549 12.62 16.83 35.09
CA GLU A 549 11.96 16.63 33.78
C GLU A 549 12.74 17.27 32.63
N SER A 550 13.45 18.37 32.90
CA SER A 550 14.28 19.06 31.90
C SER A 550 15.72 19.05 32.36
N ALA A 551 16.55 18.28 31.66
CA ALA A 551 17.99 18.28 31.90
C ALA A 551 18.58 19.66 31.57
N ASN A 552 19.56 20.09 32.36
CA ASN A 552 20.37 21.25 31.99
C ASN A 552 21.14 20.91 30.70
N PRO A 553 21.15 21.75 29.65
CA PRO A 553 21.88 21.46 28.40
C PRO A 553 23.37 21.12 28.56
N ALA A 554 23.99 21.51 29.68
CA ALA A 554 25.39 21.18 30.03
C ALA A 554 25.53 20.24 31.23
N GLY A 555 24.42 19.71 31.76
CA GLY A 555 24.37 18.85 32.94
C GLY A 555 23.98 17.41 32.64
N ALA A 556 23.98 16.58 33.68
CA ALA A 556 23.57 15.19 33.60
C ALA A 556 22.08 15.06 33.24
N GLY A 557 21.77 14.06 32.40
CA GLY A 557 20.44 13.75 31.93
C GLY A 557 20.47 13.32 30.46
N TYR A 558 19.37 12.72 30.01
CA TYR A 558 19.11 12.37 28.63
C TYR A 558 18.79 13.60 27.79
N HIS A 559 19.43 13.71 26.63
CA HIS A 559 19.26 14.79 25.67
C HIS A 559 18.88 14.25 24.30
N VAL A 560 18.02 14.98 23.58
CA VAL A 560 17.67 14.63 22.19
C VAL A 560 18.69 15.25 21.24
N GLN A 561 19.29 14.44 20.38
CA GLN A 561 20.06 14.90 19.23
C GLN A 561 19.32 14.52 17.95
N THR A 562 18.84 15.52 17.21
CA THR A 562 18.28 15.33 15.86
C THR A 562 19.39 15.34 14.81
N ILE A 563 19.24 14.53 13.76
CA ILE A 563 20.14 14.43 12.61
C ILE A 563 19.34 14.78 11.34
N ALA A 564 20.02 15.27 10.30
CA ALA A 564 19.37 15.50 9.01
C ALA A 564 19.07 14.16 8.31
N ILE A 565 17.91 14.04 7.67
CA ILE A 565 17.54 12.88 6.85
C ILE A 565 18.56 12.72 5.72
N GLY A 566 19.07 11.50 5.55
CA GLY A 566 20.08 11.17 4.54
C GLY A 566 21.47 11.77 4.79
N ASP A 567 21.79 12.19 6.02
CA ASP A 567 23.12 12.72 6.35
C ASP A 567 24.23 11.70 6.04
N THR A 568 25.17 12.07 5.18
CA THR A 568 26.34 11.25 4.81
C THR A 568 27.63 11.74 5.49
N SER A 569 27.53 12.60 6.50
CA SER A 569 28.67 13.19 7.20
C SER A 569 29.35 12.20 8.13
N ASN A 570 30.65 11.97 7.91
CA ASN A 570 31.48 11.21 8.83
C ASN A 570 31.55 11.84 10.24
N GLU A 571 31.32 13.16 10.34
CA GLU A 571 31.32 13.87 11.63
C GLU A 571 30.12 13.51 12.50
N THR A 572 28.95 13.30 11.88
CA THR A 572 27.73 12.86 12.57
C THR A 572 27.91 11.46 13.12
N ALA A 573 28.42 10.53 12.31
CA ALA A 573 28.74 9.17 12.73
C ALA A 573 29.80 9.14 13.86
N ARG A 574 30.84 9.99 13.75
CA ARG A 574 31.86 10.13 14.79
C ARG A 574 31.28 10.64 16.10
N THR A 575 30.43 11.67 16.05
CA THR A 575 29.78 12.26 17.23
C THR A 575 28.87 11.25 17.92
N PHE A 576 28.07 10.50 17.17
CA PHE A 576 27.25 9.43 17.72
C PHE A 576 28.09 8.36 18.43
N ALA A 577 29.17 7.90 17.80
CA ALA A 577 30.09 6.93 18.40
C ALA A 577 30.75 7.45 19.69
N GLU A 578 31.12 8.73 19.73
CA GLU A 578 31.67 9.37 20.94
C GLU A 578 30.66 9.46 22.08
N ARG A 579 29.39 9.75 21.76
CA ARG A 579 28.30 9.73 22.74
C ARG A 579 28.10 8.34 23.32
N VAL A 580 27.90 7.34 22.47
CA VAL A 580 27.77 5.95 22.92
C VAL A 580 28.94 5.52 23.81
N LYS A 581 30.19 5.89 23.50
CA LYS A 581 31.33 5.58 24.39
C LYS A 581 31.22 6.26 25.75
N ALA A 582 30.87 7.54 25.78
CA ALA A 582 30.76 8.32 27.00
C ALA A 582 29.65 7.79 27.90
N ASP A 583 28.47 7.53 27.35
CA ASP A 583 27.28 7.17 28.12
C ASP A 583 27.36 5.73 28.62
N MET A 584 27.92 4.80 27.83
CA MET A 584 28.22 3.45 28.32
C MET A 584 29.23 3.45 29.47
N ALA A 585 30.16 4.41 29.51
CA ALA A 585 31.13 4.53 30.59
C ALA A 585 30.51 5.02 31.90
N THR A 586 29.36 5.69 31.84
CA THR A 586 28.56 6.11 33.01
C THR A 586 27.39 5.18 33.31
N ASP A 587 27.36 3.99 32.68
CA ASP A 587 26.31 2.97 32.83
C ASP A 587 24.95 3.37 32.22
N ASP A 588 24.92 4.31 31.27
CA ASP A 588 23.70 4.88 30.70
C ASP A 588 23.47 4.41 29.26
N PRO A 589 22.46 3.56 28.98
CA PRO A 589 22.13 3.13 27.63
C PRO A 589 21.65 4.27 26.73
N VAL A 590 21.96 4.21 25.44
CA VAL A 590 21.54 5.21 24.44
C VAL A 590 20.34 4.71 23.65
N PHE A 591 19.34 5.56 23.40
CA PHE A 591 18.23 5.25 22.51
C PHE A 591 18.53 5.77 21.10
N ALA A 592 18.28 4.96 20.07
CA ALA A 592 18.47 5.36 18.68
C ALA A 592 17.17 5.18 17.89
N ALA A 593 16.77 6.23 17.17
CA ALA A 593 15.69 6.17 16.18
C ALA A 593 16.24 5.57 14.89
N VAL A 594 15.62 4.50 14.40
CA VAL A 594 16.11 3.69 13.28
C VAL A 594 14.96 3.37 12.34
N ASP A 595 15.20 3.41 11.03
CA ASP A 595 14.25 2.86 10.06
C ASP A 595 14.24 1.33 10.17
N VAL A 596 13.06 0.73 10.33
CA VAL A 596 12.91 -0.71 10.51
C VAL A 596 13.42 -1.47 9.29
N ALA A 597 13.10 -1.04 8.08
CA ALA A 597 13.52 -1.74 6.86
C ALA A 597 15.04 -1.61 6.62
N ALA A 598 15.64 -0.47 6.97
CA ALA A 598 17.07 -0.26 6.89
C ALA A 598 17.86 -1.12 7.89
N LEU A 599 17.29 -1.42 9.06
CA LEU A 599 17.90 -2.29 10.07
C LEU A 599 17.57 -3.77 9.84
N TYR A 600 16.38 -4.06 9.30
CA TYR A 600 15.85 -5.40 9.05
C TYR A 600 15.22 -5.50 7.65
N PRO A 601 16.03 -5.85 6.63
CA PRO A 601 15.52 -5.95 5.27
C PRO A 601 14.48 -7.06 5.12
N GLY A 602 13.35 -6.73 4.48
CA GLY A 602 12.15 -7.57 4.41
C GLY A 602 10.99 -7.08 5.28
N PHE A 603 11.22 -6.09 6.14
CA PHE A 603 10.17 -5.35 6.83
C PHE A 603 9.80 -4.06 6.07
N ALA A 604 8.60 -3.55 6.32
CA ALA A 604 8.20 -2.25 5.81
C ALA A 604 8.99 -1.12 6.51
N HIS A 605 9.18 -0.01 5.80
CA HIS A 605 9.75 1.21 6.37
C HIS A 605 8.90 1.70 7.54
N GLY A 606 9.56 2.29 8.54
CA GLY A 606 8.86 2.82 9.71
C GLY A 606 9.82 3.30 10.77
N ASN A 607 9.41 4.37 11.48
CA ASN A 607 10.14 4.85 12.64
C ASN A 607 10.07 3.84 13.80
N HIS A 608 11.23 3.50 14.36
CA HIS A 608 11.35 2.60 15.50
C HIS A 608 12.49 3.01 16.42
N ILE A 609 12.40 2.65 17.70
CA ILE A 609 13.40 2.99 18.72
C ILE A 609 14.03 1.72 19.28
N VAL A 610 15.36 1.66 19.22
CA VAL A 610 16.17 0.60 19.80
C VAL A 610 17.05 1.15 20.92
N VAL A 611 17.46 0.29 21.85
CA VAL A 611 18.36 0.67 22.96
C VAL A 611 19.74 0.12 22.66
N ILE A 612 20.71 0.98 22.40
CA ILE A 612 22.13 0.61 22.31
C ILE A 612 22.60 0.19 23.71
N THR A 613 23.14 -1.01 23.80
CA THR A 613 23.59 -1.63 25.07
C THR A 613 25.09 -1.91 25.09
N GLY A 614 25.82 -1.57 24.03
CA GLY A 614 27.25 -1.79 23.97
C GLY A 614 27.83 -1.67 22.57
N TYR A 615 29.13 -1.95 22.45
CA TYR A 615 29.86 -1.83 21.20
C TYR A 615 31.12 -2.71 21.16
N ASN A 616 31.66 -2.92 19.97
CA ASN A 616 33.00 -3.44 19.73
C ASN A 616 33.88 -2.34 19.14
N THR A 617 35.16 -2.34 19.50
CA THR A 617 36.15 -1.48 18.85
C THR A 617 37.14 -2.25 17.97
N ASP A 618 37.83 -1.56 17.07
CA ASP A 618 39.07 -2.02 16.46
C ASP A 618 40.28 -1.70 17.36
N GLY A 619 41.49 -2.04 16.92
CA GLY A 619 42.75 -1.72 17.62
C GLY A 619 43.05 -0.23 17.79
N ASN A 620 42.34 0.64 17.08
CA ASN A 620 42.46 2.10 17.18
C ASN A 620 41.37 2.70 18.07
N GLY A 621 40.51 1.85 18.65
CA GLY A 621 39.39 2.28 19.47
C GLY A 621 38.18 2.75 18.67
N ASN A 622 38.13 2.61 17.34
CA ASN A 622 36.95 2.98 16.54
C ASN A 622 35.85 1.95 16.73
N ILE A 623 34.60 2.39 16.90
CA ILE A 623 33.48 1.43 16.99
C ILE A 623 33.33 0.74 15.64
N THR A 624 33.38 -0.58 15.66
CA THR A 624 33.13 -1.42 14.48
C THR A 624 31.71 -1.97 14.48
N HIS A 625 31.14 -2.21 15.66
CA HIS A 625 29.80 -2.77 15.81
C HIS A 625 29.07 -2.17 17.01
N TYR A 626 27.76 -1.98 16.88
CA TYR A 626 26.86 -1.68 17.99
C TYR A 626 26.11 -2.92 18.41
N ARG A 627 25.92 -3.08 19.72
CA ARG A 627 24.97 -4.03 20.29
C ARG A 627 23.76 -3.27 20.79
N TYR A 628 22.59 -3.82 20.54
CA TYR A 628 21.35 -3.18 20.97
C TYR A 628 20.30 -4.21 21.29
N VAL A 629 19.31 -3.82 22.10
CA VAL A 629 18.09 -4.59 22.31
C VAL A 629 16.93 -3.92 21.60
N ASP A 630 16.13 -4.76 20.95
CA ASP A 630 14.95 -4.36 20.20
C ASP A 630 13.69 -4.96 20.84
N SER A 631 12.67 -4.13 21.05
CA SER A 631 11.38 -4.50 21.64
C SER A 631 10.37 -5.05 20.62
N MET A 632 10.65 -4.93 19.32
CA MET A 632 9.76 -5.34 18.24
C MET A 632 9.63 -6.87 18.20
N ARG A 633 8.39 -7.36 18.19
CA ARG A 633 8.09 -8.80 18.26
C ARG A 633 8.60 -9.56 17.03
N GLY A 634 8.54 -8.95 15.86
CA GLY A 634 8.93 -9.56 14.58
C GLY A 634 10.42 -9.89 14.47
N VAL A 635 11.28 -9.30 15.31
CA VAL A 635 12.74 -9.46 15.24
C VAL A 635 13.31 -10.32 16.37
N GLN A 636 12.45 -10.90 17.21
CA GLN A 636 12.87 -11.73 18.34
C GLN A 636 13.35 -13.10 17.85
N ASP A 637 14.49 -13.56 18.38
CA ASP A 637 14.98 -14.92 18.11
C ASP A 637 15.03 -15.80 19.38
N PRO A 638 14.96 -17.14 19.26
CA PRO A 638 14.91 -18.04 20.41
C PRO A 638 16.16 -18.06 21.30
N THR A 639 17.29 -17.53 20.81
CA THR A 639 18.60 -17.64 21.48
C THR A 639 18.99 -16.34 22.19
N TYR A 640 18.76 -15.20 21.53
CA TYR A 640 19.17 -13.88 21.99
C TYR A 640 18.00 -12.91 22.17
N ALA A 641 16.76 -13.36 21.94
CA ALA A 641 15.57 -12.52 21.97
C ALA A 641 15.74 -11.29 21.06
N GLY A 642 15.65 -10.09 21.63
CA GLY A 642 15.79 -8.83 20.92
C GLY A 642 17.23 -8.32 20.87
N LEU A 643 18.21 -9.02 21.45
CA LEU A 643 19.60 -8.59 21.42
C LEU A 643 20.20 -8.83 20.03
N LYS A 644 20.65 -7.76 19.39
CA LYS A 644 21.25 -7.77 18.05
C LYS A 644 22.61 -7.09 18.04
N ILE A 645 23.37 -7.38 16.98
CA ILE A 645 24.68 -6.78 16.71
C ILE A 645 24.70 -6.39 15.23
N VAL A 646 25.02 -5.14 14.93
CA VAL A 646 25.18 -4.64 13.55
C VAL A 646 26.48 -3.84 13.44
N THR A 647 26.96 -3.64 12.22
CA THR A 647 28.14 -2.80 11.98
C THR A 647 27.85 -1.34 12.33
N ALA A 648 28.90 -0.55 12.56
CA ALA A 648 28.75 0.89 12.79
C ALA A 648 28.08 1.61 11.60
N GLU A 649 28.39 1.17 10.38
CA GLU A 649 27.80 1.67 9.14
C GLU A 649 26.30 1.35 9.05
N THR A 650 25.91 0.10 9.29
CA THR A 650 24.49 -0.30 9.26
C THR A 650 23.66 0.46 10.28
N MET A 651 24.16 0.64 11.51
CA MET A 651 23.46 1.44 12.53
C MET A 651 23.30 2.89 12.08
N MET A 652 24.36 3.51 11.60
CA MET A 652 24.27 4.91 11.14
C MET A 652 23.36 5.06 9.94
N HIS A 653 23.42 4.14 8.97
CA HIS A 653 22.51 4.11 7.84
C HIS A 653 21.06 4.02 8.31
N ALA A 654 20.74 3.09 9.22
CA ALA A 654 19.39 2.96 9.76
C ALA A 654 18.91 4.23 10.49
N ILE A 655 19.79 4.94 11.19
CA ILE A 655 19.46 6.22 11.84
C ILE A 655 19.17 7.30 10.80
N VAL A 656 20.04 7.51 9.80
CA VAL A 656 19.90 8.62 8.84
C VAL A 656 18.81 8.37 7.79
N THR A 657 18.44 7.11 7.56
CA THR A 657 17.32 6.72 6.67
C THR A 657 15.96 6.85 7.37
N ASN A 658 15.92 6.92 8.70
CA ASN A 658 14.70 7.12 9.46
C ASN A 658 13.96 8.42 9.04
N GLU A 659 12.64 8.42 9.12
CA GLU A 659 11.81 9.61 8.80
C GLU A 659 12.02 10.76 9.80
N GLU A 660 12.50 10.45 11.01
CA GLU A 660 12.83 11.34 12.10
C GLU A 660 14.19 10.97 12.74
N PRO A 661 15.33 11.14 12.03
CA PRO A 661 16.64 10.72 12.49
C PRO A 661 17.02 11.38 13.81
N ALA A 662 17.22 10.57 14.84
CA ALA A 662 17.61 11.07 16.14
C ALA A 662 18.25 9.98 17.01
N TYR A 663 18.89 10.43 18.08
CA TYR A 663 19.21 9.58 19.21
C TYR A 663 19.01 10.35 20.51
N VAL A 664 18.67 9.63 21.57
CA VAL A 664 18.52 10.17 22.93
C VAL A 664 19.63 9.57 23.78
N TRP A 665 20.52 10.43 24.28
CA TRP A 665 21.79 10.06 24.90
C TRP A 665 21.93 10.65 26.29
#